data_AF-A0A8R1DW74-F1
#
_entry.id   AF-A0A8R1DW74-F1
#
_cell.length_a   1.000
_cell.length_b   1.000
_cell.length_c   1.000
_cell.angle_alpha   90.00
_cell.angle_beta   90.00
_cell.angle_gamma   90.00
#
_symmetry.space_group_name_H-M   'P 1'
#
loop_
_entity.id
_entity.type
_entity.pdbx_description
1 polymer ?
#
loop_
_entity_poly.entity_id
_entity_poly.type
_entity_poly.pdbx_seq_one_letter_code
_entity_poly.pdbx_strand_id
1 'polypeptide(L)'
;MPLPCCKGNNSHPECFDIPVPEDDSLQSKNVKCLPYSRSLPVPNPKCSFGQRQQVNMATSYLDLSQIYGNTAEFPSKLRLFKDGKLALRAVGGFNNQMGVPPGSQDSSICKSSSGKQCLLAGNNRINFLPTSGAMYTIWMRQHNEIARKLSLVNPHWDDQKLFEEARRITIAQFQHITFNEIVPVLVGKEQLRVMGVKLQNNGYDSGYDLNIDASASNVFASAVGQFFLTLLPSKFQINDRKFSTTSSESLLRHMNDPSVIYEKGRIDGILKFLLNTPIEKPGLHITPVLRTAFQKRDEGDSIDIIAMVIQMGRDHGLPSYLQWRKFCKLDELRSFSSLQTHFKPSVNISDFERLYETPEDIDIFMGGLSEQPAKGSLLGPTFACLFAHQMAQTKRGDRFWYENFVSPSAFTVQQIDEIRKTTMARIICDNTDTVTHVQHNAFSLADDYGNCPLSCNSTGIIESFDASVFKDEEKLTTLPITKETVEKAIRLGLKQFQRYEEGEGRRISAQLQDTSPSALLSHALLMAPKKESIDIARTASVLREATNILVTGIGLNKEERLPDLDLETLQQILPQIDVGKVIGNFTPFLARDPLPKEQCLPEPLPCDHTSKYRSYSGWCNNLKNPKFGNAFSQMRRLLDPAYDDGFDTPRTRSVLGGELPSARKISNVVHSDAPKFHVKFTHMLMQFGQILDHDMMHSPISRGPKNTILNCSSCDSAQTLSIHCFPIKIDHDDPFFPARHSDGRPRCMPFARSLLAQVSLGYRNQLNQLTSFLDASTIYGSTQCEANKLRLFSDGKLNFTDLGFNKEALPQGNQERDCRSILQSRQRRCFVAGDERSNEQPGLTAIHNILLREHNRIARYLKQANNFWNDEKLFQEARRINIAQLQHIIYKEWLPVVLGCQNMEKWGLMPQSRGYFEGYDDQCDATISQEMSTSAFRFGHSLIRGVFSRMNDNFQNMTNHVNLTETFSNPSPVYDKNAGHMESILMGLIGVSSMAFDRHITTAVRNHLFAKPGGPLTGLDLPAVNIQRGRDHGVPGYNAYRKRCGLRKAITFSDLRDVMSADAVSALETAYRHVDDIDLFPGIMSESPTRGSLVGPTLAYLIAEQMQRLKKCDRFFYETNDANVRFTPDQLTEIRKSSMARIICDNSEYAANIQPNVFLMPDDLTNSPMACSELPEMDLNKWVDRDYCLIDERVVSRGRTKRITPCVTCTCTLEGAECHSITVDDCSRLLRDFSLSDIQKDPVCLIQCSQQLKRL
;
A
#
# COMPACT_ATOMS: atom_id res chain seq x y z
N MET A 1 -26.96 -24.92 45.35
CA MET A 1 -27.11 -23.75 46.24
C MET A 1 -25.72 -23.22 46.55
N PRO A 2 -25.51 -21.90 46.63
CA PRO A 2 -24.22 -21.33 47.03
C PRO A 2 -23.86 -21.74 48.48
N LEU A 3 -22.57 -21.89 48.77
CA LEU A 3 -22.10 -22.26 50.11
C LEU A 3 -22.39 -21.12 51.10
N PRO A 4 -22.83 -21.42 52.34
CA PRO A 4 -23.18 -20.41 53.33
C PRO A 4 -21.94 -19.87 54.07
N CYS A 5 -21.05 -19.22 53.32
CA CYS A 5 -19.83 -18.58 53.84
C CYS A 5 -20.17 -17.38 54.76
N CYS A 6 -19.27 -16.96 55.65
CA CYS A 6 -19.48 -15.95 56.70
C CYS A 6 -20.45 -16.30 57.87
N LYS A 7 -20.80 -17.58 58.09
CA LYS A 7 -21.74 -18.00 59.18
C LYS A 7 -21.10 -18.41 60.52
N GLY A 8 -19.85 -18.04 60.80
CA GLY A 8 -19.17 -18.38 62.07
C GLY A 8 -18.69 -19.84 62.14
N ASN A 9 -18.63 -20.44 63.34
CA ASN A 9 -17.94 -21.72 63.67
C ASN A 9 -18.29 -22.98 62.85
N ASN A 10 -19.23 -22.91 61.90
CA ASN A 10 -19.62 -24.00 60.98
C ASN A 10 -19.41 -23.60 59.50
N SER A 11 -18.34 -22.89 59.16
CA SER A 11 -18.02 -22.58 57.76
C SER A 11 -17.56 -23.84 57.02
N HIS A 12 -18.06 -24.01 55.79
CA HIS A 12 -17.65 -25.12 54.92
C HIS A 12 -16.14 -25.01 54.62
N PRO A 13 -15.36 -26.11 54.49
CA PRO A 13 -13.92 -26.05 54.20
C PRO A 13 -13.53 -25.32 52.90
N GLU A 14 -14.50 -25.17 52.00
CA GLU A 14 -14.37 -24.41 50.74
C GLU A 14 -14.79 -22.94 50.86
N CYS A 15 -15.07 -22.44 52.07
CA CYS A 15 -15.24 -21.01 52.32
C CYS A 15 -13.88 -20.39 52.64
N PHE A 16 -13.56 -19.28 51.97
CA PHE A 16 -12.37 -18.47 52.23
C PHE A 16 -12.78 -17.00 52.37
N ASP A 17 -13.55 -16.77 53.44
CA ASP A 17 -14.21 -15.53 53.83
C ASP A 17 -13.30 -14.29 53.74
N ILE A 18 -13.87 -13.15 53.31
CA ILE A 18 -13.18 -11.86 53.26
C ILE A 18 -13.61 -11.02 54.48
N PRO A 19 -12.72 -10.77 55.47
CA PRO A 19 -13.08 -9.98 56.65
C PRO A 19 -13.26 -8.50 56.29
N VAL A 20 -14.30 -7.86 56.86
CA VAL A 20 -14.55 -6.42 56.70
C VAL A 20 -14.00 -5.68 57.93
N PRO A 21 -13.09 -4.70 57.77
CA PRO A 21 -12.55 -3.90 58.87
C PRO A 21 -13.63 -3.10 59.62
N GLU A 22 -13.43 -2.86 60.93
CA GLU A 22 -14.39 -2.10 61.75
C GLU A 22 -14.50 -0.62 61.35
N ASP A 23 -13.47 -0.07 60.69
CA ASP A 23 -13.38 1.30 60.20
C ASP A 23 -13.79 1.46 58.71
N ASP A 24 -14.37 0.42 58.09
CA ASP A 24 -14.85 0.50 56.71
C ASP A 24 -16.05 1.46 56.57
N SER A 25 -15.80 2.60 55.93
CA SER A 25 -16.80 3.65 55.68
C SER A 25 -17.81 3.34 54.55
N LEU A 26 -17.60 2.28 53.78
CA LEU A 26 -18.36 1.97 52.56
C LEU A 26 -19.37 0.83 52.75
N GLN A 27 -19.14 -0.06 53.70
CA GLN A 27 -20.07 -1.11 54.08
C GLN A 27 -20.95 -0.68 55.26
N SER A 28 -22.15 -1.26 55.40
CA SER A 28 -22.97 -0.98 56.58
C SER A 28 -22.25 -1.48 57.84
N LYS A 29 -22.38 -0.75 58.96
CA LYS A 29 -21.74 -1.12 60.26
C LYS A 29 -22.07 -2.54 60.76
N ASN A 30 -23.06 -3.20 60.16
CA ASN A 30 -23.51 -4.55 60.51
C ASN A 30 -22.87 -5.65 59.64
N VAL A 31 -22.17 -5.32 58.55
CA VAL A 31 -21.49 -6.29 57.67
C VAL A 31 -20.06 -6.49 58.14
N LYS A 32 -19.76 -7.66 58.72
CA LYS A 32 -18.42 -8.01 59.24
C LYS A 32 -17.60 -8.92 58.32
N CYS A 33 -18.23 -9.47 57.27
CA CYS A 33 -17.63 -10.47 56.39
C CYS A 33 -18.33 -10.47 55.03
N LEU A 34 -17.57 -10.55 53.94
CA LEU A 34 -18.09 -10.79 52.59
C LEU A 34 -17.90 -12.28 52.21
N PRO A 35 -18.95 -12.97 51.74
CA PRO A 35 -18.88 -14.39 51.45
C PRO A 35 -18.04 -14.67 50.20
N TYR A 36 -17.06 -15.56 50.33
CA TYR A 36 -16.25 -16.03 49.21
C TYR A 36 -16.08 -17.55 49.26
N SER A 37 -16.43 -18.24 48.17
CA SER A 37 -16.24 -19.67 47.99
C SER A 37 -15.06 -19.92 47.06
N ARG A 38 -14.18 -20.84 47.46
CA ARG A 38 -12.99 -21.22 46.70
C ARG A 38 -13.37 -21.81 45.35
N SER A 39 -12.53 -21.59 44.35
CA SER A 39 -12.73 -22.12 42.99
C SER A 39 -12.71 -23.65 42.98
N LEU A 40 -13.58 -24.26 42.16
CA LEU A 40 -13.69 -25.71 42.05
C LEU A 40 -12.35 -26.35 41.64
N PRO A 41 -11.91 -27.41 42.33
CA PRO A 41 -10.65 -28.05 42.02
C PRO A 41 -10.80 -29.03 40.84
N VAL A 42 -9.73 -29.22 40.07
CA VAL A 42 -9.60 -30.25 39.03
C VAL A 42 -8.36 -31.11 39.31
N PRO A 43 -8.38 -32.43 39.02
CA PRO A 43 -7.18 -33.26 39.13
C PRO A 43 -6.07 -32.77 38.21
N ASN A 44 -4.81 -32.92 38.62
CA ASN A 44 -3.66 -32.74 37.74
C ASN A 44 -3.80 -33.69 36.52
N PRO A 45 -3.50 -33.26 35.27
CA PRO A 45 -3.56 -34.12 34.08
C PRO A 45 -2.81 -35.45 34.19
N LYS A 46 -1.75 -35.51 35.01
CA LYS A 46 -0.97 -36.74 35.28
C LYS A 46 -1.53 -37.57 36.44
N CYS A 47 -2.64 -37.17 37.05
CA CYS A 47 -3.25 -37.75 38.25
C CYS A 47 -2.25 -37.98 39.40
N SER A 48 -1.22 -37.12 39.51
CA SER A 48 -0.19 -37.19 40.55
C SER A 48 -0.56 -36.34 41.77
N PHE A 49 -0.08 -36.73 42.96
CA PHE A 49 -0.14 -35.87 44.15
C PHE A 49 0.51 -34.51 43.85
N GLY A 50 -0.14 -33.42 44.25
CA GLY A 50 0.30 -32.07 43.93
C GLY A 50 -0.62 -30.99 44.49
N GLN A 51 -0.32 -29.74 44.15
CA GLN A 51 -1.09 -28.57 44.59
C GLN A 51 -2.47 -28.52 43.92
N ARG A 52 -3.44 -27.89 44.59
CA ARG A 52 -4.80 -27.67 44.07
C ARG A 52 -4.75 -26.92 42.74
N GLN A 53 -5.33 -27.50 41.69
CA GLN A 53 -5.54 -26.85 40.39
C GLN A 53 -7.00 -26.44 40.25
N GLN A 54 -7.27 -25.30 39.63
CA GLN A 54 -8.63 -24.77 39.45
C GLN A 54 -9.18 -25.13 38.07
N VAL A 55 -10.48 -25.45 38.00
CA VAL A 55 -11.14 -25.82 36.75
C VAL A 55 -11.30 -24.60 35.81
N ASN A 56 -10.97 -24.77 34.53
CA ASN A 56 -11.37 -23.85 33.47
C ASN A 56 -12.67 -24.37 32.83
N MET A 57 -13.75 -23.59 32.93
CA MET A 57 -15.05 -23.93 32.33
C MET A 57 -15.23 -23.35 30.92
N ALA A 58 -14.19 -22.76 30.33
CA ALA A 58 -14.16 -22.29 28.95
C ALA A 58 -13.09 -23.05 28.16
N THR A 59 -13.17 -23.00 26.83
CA THR A 59 -12.05 -23.44 25.99
C THR A 59 -10.90 -22.44 26.14
N SER A 60 -9.65 -22.93 26.07
CA SER A 60 -8.46 -22.06 26.16
C SER A 60 -8.10 -21.40 24.82
N TYR A 61 -8.82 -21.76 23.75
CA TYR A 61 -8.63 -21.26 22.39
C TYR A 61 -9.56 -20.08 22.10
N LEU A 62 -9.18 -19.25 21.13
CA LEU A 62 -10.06 -18.22 20.58
C LEU A 62 -10.97 -18.83 19.49
N ASP A 63 -11.94 -19.64 19.92
CA ASP A 63 -12.80 -20.47 19.06
C ASP A 63 -14.28 -20.05 19.08
N LEU A 64 -14.55 -18.85 19.60
CA LEU A 64 -15.90 -18.32 19.77
C LEU A 64 -16.83 -19.24 20.60
N SER A 65 -16.29 -20.05 21.53
CA SER A 65 -17.09 -20.88 22.45
C SER A 65 -18.11 -20.07 23.26
N GLN A 66 -17.96 -18.75 23.39
CA GLN A 66 -18.99 -17.90 23.98
C GLN A 66 -20.30 -17.84 23.19
N ILE A 67 -20.28 -18.06 21.87
CA ILE A 67 -21.50 -18.13 21.04
C ILE A 67 -21.84 -19.56 20.59
N TYR A 68 -20.87 -20.47 20.53
CA TYR A 68 -21.10 -21.87 20.12
C TYR A 68 -21.25 -22.85 21.30
N GLY A 69 -20.70 -22.52 22.46
CA GLY A 69 -20.58 -23.38 23.62
C GLY A 69 -19.35 -24.30 23.58
N ASN A 70 -19.06 -24.95 24.70
CA ASN A 70 -17.91 -25.83 24.90
C ASN A 70 -18.28 -27.32 25.03
N THR A 71 -19.55 -27.67 24.86
CA THR A 71 -20.04 -29.07 24.82
C THR A 71 -20.89 -29.27 23.58
N ALA A 72 -21.04 -30.52 23.12
CA ALA A 72 -21.85 -30.84 21.93
C ALA A 72 -23.33 -30.45 22.08
N GLU A 73 -23.84 -30.31 23.31
CA GLU A 73 -25.22 -29.96 23.59
C GLU A 73 -25.56 -28.49 23.23
N PHE A 74 -24.61 -27.57 23.40
CA PHE A 74 -24.84 -26.15 23.13
C PHE A 74 -25.07 -25.86 21.64
N PRO A 75 -24.22 -26.31 20.69
CA PRO A 75 -24.50 -26.15 19.27
C PRO A 75 -25.85 -26.74 18.86
N SER A 76 -26.26 -27.89 19.42
CA SER A 76 -27.57 -28.47 19.12
C SER A 76 -28.74 -27.60 19.61
N LYS A 77 -28.62 -26.91 20.75
CA LYS A 77 -29.64 -25.98 21.25
C LYS A 77 -29.64 -24.64 20.52
N LEU A 78 -28.49 -24.22 19.99
CA LEU A 78 -28.28 -22.91 19.40
C LEU A 78 -28.41 -22.90 17.87
N ARG A 79 -28.48 -24.06 17.21
CA ARG A 79 -28.64 -24.17 15.75
C ARG A 79 -30.10 -24.13 15.32
N LEU A 80 -30.33 -23.56 14.13
CA LEU A 80 -31.60 -23.63 13.44
C LEU A 80 -31.78 -24.95 12.66
N PHE A 81 -30.66 -25.66 12.38
CA PHE A 81 -30.59 -26.83 11.49
C PHE A 81 -31.18 -26.55 10.09
N LYS A 82 -30.98 -25.32 9.62
CA LYS A 82 -31.39 -24.88 8.29
C LYS A 82 -30.41 -23.83 7.75
N ASP A 83 -29.98 -24.01 6.50
CA ASP A 83 -29.03 -23.16 5.77
C ASP A 83 -27.71 -22.87 6.51
N GLY A 84 -27.30 -23.76 7.43
CA GLY A 84 -26.12 -23.61 8.27
C GLY A 84 -26.22 -22.54 9.36
N LYS A 85 -27.43 -22.08 9.73
CA LYS A 85 -27.62 -20.93 10.63
C LYS A 85 -27.76 -21.29 12.12
N LEU A 86 -27.35 -20.37 12.98
CA LEU A 86 -27.73 -20.28 14.39
C LEU A 86 -29.16 -19.75 14.54
N ALA A 87 -29.86 -20.23 15.56
CA ALA A 87 -31.18 -19.80 15.95
C ALA A 87 -31.13 -18.36 16.51
N LEU A 88 -31.90 -17.46 15.90
CA LEU A 88 -32.14 -16.11 16.40
C LEU A 88 -33.65 -15.88 16.52
N ARG A 89 -34.08 -15.20 17.58
CA ARG A 89 -35.47 -14.82 17.82
C ARG A 89 -35.75 -13.45 17.19
N ALA A 90 -36.78 -13.39 16.34
CA ALA A 90 -37.31 -12.12 15.87
C ALA A 90 -37.98 -11.37 17.03
N VAL A 91 -37.66 -10.09 17.16
CA VAL A 91 -38.33 -9.16 18.08
C VAL A 91 -39.18 -8.23 17.21
N GLY A 92 -40.38 -7.84 17.67
CA GLY A 92 -41.33 -7.07 16.87
C GLY A 92 -40.69 -5.81 16.24
N GLY A 93 -40.72 -5.72 14.91
CA GLY A 93 -40.24 -4.55 14.17
C GLY A 93 -38.80 -4.59 13.66
N PHE A 94 -38.13 -5.76 13.69
CA PHE A 94 -36.87 -6.05 12.99
C PHE A 94 -37.14 -6.90 11.73
N ASN A 95 -36.31 -6.80 10.70
CA ASN A 95 -36.32 -7.76 9.59
C ASN A 95 -35.93 -9.16 10.13
N ASN A 96 -36.53 -10.23 9.61
CA ASN A 96 -36.30 -11.61 10.08
C ASN A 96 -34.81 -12.06 10.15
N GLN A 97 -33.89 -11.33 9.52
CA GLN A 97 -32.44 -11.59 9.55
C GLN A 97 -31.71 -10.99 10.78
N MET A 98 -32.26 -9.97 11.44
CA MET A 98 -31.59 -9.25 12.54
C MET A 98 -32.24 -9.55 13.89
N GLY A 99 -32.37 -10.83 14.20
CA GLY A 99 -32.88 -11.31 15.49
C GLY A 99 -31.90 -11.11 16.65
N VAL A 100 -32.34 -11.45 17.85
CA VAL A 100 -31.51 -11.54 19.07
C VAL A 100 -31.34 -13.01 19.47
N PRO A 101 -30.37 -13.35 20.33
CA PRO A 101 -30.19 -14.72 20.81
C PRO A 101 -31.48 -15.28 21.45
N PRO A 102 -31.71 -16.61 21.37
CA PRO A 102 -32.92 -17.24 21.87
C PRO A 102 -33.06 -17.06 23.40
N GLY A 103 -34.27 -17.26 23.93
CA GLY A 103 -34.52 -17.21 25.36
C GLY A 103 -34.11 -18.52 26.06
N SER A 104 -33.43 -18.42 27.20
CA SER A 104 -33.18 -19.54 28.11
C SER A 104 -34.46 -19.92 28.85
N GLN A 105 -34.66 -21.22 29.09
CA GLN A 105 -35.71 -21.72 29.97
C GLN A 105 -35.35 -21.60 31.46
N ASP A 106 -34.06 -21.42 31.77
CA ASP A 106 -33.58 -21.20 33.14
C ASP A 106 -33.58 -19.70 33.45
N SER A 107 -34.51 -19.26 34.30
CA SER A 107 -34.62 -17.88 34.75
C SER A 107 -33.66 -17.54 35.89
N SER A 108 -32.93 -18.51 36.45
CA SER A 108 -32.01 -18.27 37.57
C SER A 108 -30.69 -17.62 37.15
N ILE A 109 -30.37 -17.62 35.85
CA ILE A 109 -29.08 -17.15 35.31
C ILE A 109 -29.02 -15.63 35.11
N CYS A 110 -30.15 -14.92 35.15
CA CYS A 110 -30.22 -13.45 35.03
C CYS A 110 -31.40 -12.87 35.84
N LYS A 111 -31.45 -11.55 36.01
CA LYS A 111 -32.63 -10.83 36.51
C LYS A 111 -33.67 -10.79 35.40
N SER A 112 -34.71 -11.63 35.50
CA SER A 112 -35.85 -11.58 34.58
C SER A 112 -36.89 -10.57 35.10
N SER A 113 -36.77 -9.33 34.64
CA SER A 113 -37.78 -8.28 34.84
C SER A 113 -38.86 -8.42 33.75
N SER A 114 -40.14 -8.32 34.09
CA SER A 114 -41.23 -8.04 33.11
C SER A 114 -41.48 -9.07 31.98
N GLY A 115 -41.34 -10.37 32.24
CA GLY A 115 -41.73 -11.43 31.28
C GLY A 115 -40.76 -11.61 30.09
N LYS A 116 -39.60 -10.94 30.09
CA LYS A 116 -38.51 -11.14 29.13
C LYS A 116 -37.59 -12.27 29.65
N GLN A 117 -37.29 -13.24 28.79
CA GLN A 117 -36.42 -14.39 29.13
C GLN A 117 -34.94 -13.98 29.17
N CYS A 118 -34.11 -14.74 29.89
CA CYS A 118 -32.66 -14.57 29.81
C CYS A 118 -32.16 -14.94 28.41
N LEU A 119 -31.10 -14.30 27.90
CA LEU A 119 -30.51 -14.65 26.62
C LEU A 119 -29.72 -15.98 26.75
N LEU A 120 -29.86 -16.85 25.76
CA LEU A 120 -29.16 -18.12 25.63
C LEU A 120 -28.04 -17.99 24.58
N ALA A 121 -26.82 -18.36 24.95
CA ALA A 121 -25.65 -18.45 24.09
C ALA A 121 -24.72 -19.57 24.60
N GLY A 122 -23.48 -19.62 24.11
CA GLY A 122 -22.49 -20.61 24.54
C GLY A 122 -22.08 -20.54 26.01
N ASN A 123 -22.37 -19.41 26.69
CA ASN A 123 -22.26 -19.30 28.15
C ASN A 123 -23.24 -18.24 28.72
N ASN A 124 -23.44 -18.25 30.04
CA ASN A 124 -24.40 -17.36 30.73
C ASN A 124 -23.92 -15.91 30.87
N ARG A 125 -22.64 -15.60 30.60
CA ARG A 125 -22.08 -14.23 30.71
C ARG A 125 -22.65 -13.28 29.66
N ILE A 126 -23.35 -13.78 28.64
CA ILE A 126 -24.13 -12.96 27.72
C ILE A 126 -25.10 -12.00 28.45
N ASN A 127 -25.63 -12.42 29.61
CA ASN A 127 -26.57 -11.62 30.38
C ASN A 127 -25.88 -10.64 31.34
N PHE A 128 -24.55 -10.69 31.50
CA PHE A 128 -23.81 -9.96 32.54
C PHE A 128 -23.91 -8.44 32.39
N LEU A 129 -23.67 -7.93 31.17
CA LEU A 129 -23.79 -6.52 30.81
C LEU A 129 -24.51 -6.38 29.47
N PRO A 130 -25.26 -5.29 29.23
CA PRO A 130 -25.85 -5.02 27.92
C PRO A 130 -24.82 -4.95 26.78
N THR A 131 -23.62 -4.43 27.07
CA THR A 131 -22.52 -4.40 26.10
C THR A 131 -22.08 -5.82 25.71
N SER A 132 -22.03 -6.75 26.67
CA SER A 132 -21.79 -8.17 26.39
C SER A 132 -22.93 -8.78 25.57
N GLY A 133 -24.19 -8.52 25.94
CA GLY A 133 -25.35 -8.99 25.18
C GLY A 133 -25.34 -8.53 23.72
N ALA A 134 -25.01 -7.26 23.47
CA ALA A 134 -24.87 -6.71 22.13
C ALA A 134 -23.73 -7.38 21.34
N MET A 135 -22.56 -7.54 21.96
CA MET A 135 -21.40 -8.17 21.32
C MET A 135 -21.65 -9.64 20.96
N TYR A 136 -22.28 -10.42 21.84
CA TYR A 136 -22.61 -11.82 21.52
C TYR A 136 -23.63 -11.89 20.37
N THR A 137 -24.59 -10.96 20.36
CA THR A 137 -25.62 -10.89 19.33
C THR A 137 -25.02 -10.62 17.94
N ILE A 138 -24.12 -9.64 17.80
CA ILE A 138 -23.52 -9.33 16.48
C ILE A 138 -22.66 -10.47 15.94
N TRP A 139 -21.98 -11.24 16.81
CA TRP A 139 -21.20 -12.40 16.37
C TRP A 139 -22.08 -13.58 15.94
N MET A 140 -23.23 -13.80 16.60
CA MET A 140 -24.22 -14.78 16.13
C MET A 140 -24.86 -14.35 14.79
N ARG A 141 -25.12 -13.04 14.61
CA ARG A 141 -25.59 -12.49 13.33
C ARG A 141 -24.53 -12.64 12.23
N GLN A 142 -23.26 -12.40 12.56
CA GLN A 142 -22.15 -12.55 11.61
C GLN A 142 -22.07 -13.97 11.07
N HIS A 143 -22.14 -14.98 11.94
CA HIS A 143 -22.17 -16.37 11.51
C HIS A 143 -23.32 -16.65 10.52
N ASN A 144 -24.53 -16.16 10.83
CA ASN A 144 -25.68 -16.33 9.95
C ASN A 144 -25.52 -15.61 8.61
N GLU A 145 -24.85 -14.46 8.60
CA GLU A 145 -24.55 -13.71 7.37
C GLU A 145 -23.51 -14.44 6.50
N ILE A 146 -22.46 -14.99 7.10
CA ILE A 146 -21.49 -15.83 6.39
C ILE A 146 -22.16 -17.09 5.83
N ALA A 147 -22.96 -17.80 6.63
CA ALA A 147 -23.69 -18.99 6.17
C ALA A 147 -24.62 -18.68 4.97
N ARG A 148 -25.31 -17.54 5.03
CA ARG A 148 -26.14 -17.05 3.92
C ARG A 148 -25.31 -16.78 2.67
N LYS A 149 -24.18 -16.06 2.78
CA LYS A 149 -23.31 -15.77 1.63
C LYS A 149 -22.71 -17.05 1.03
N LEU A 150 -22.27 -18.00 1.84
CA LEU A 150 -21.77 -19.30 1.38
C LEU A 150 -22.84 -20.12 0.65
N SER A 151 -24.08 -20.15 1.14
CA SER A 151 -25.17 -20.85 0.47
C SER A 151 -25.50 -20.31 -0.93
N LEU A 152 -25.18 -19.02 -1.19
CA LEU A 152 -25.40 -18.39 -2.50
C LEU A 152 -24.33 -18.79 -3.51
N VAL A 153 -23.07 -18.92 -3.08
CA VAL A 153 -21.95 -19.28 -3.97
C VAL A 153 -21.78 -20.79 -4.11
N ASN A 154 -22.19 -21.57 -3.10
CA ASN A 154 -22.13 -23.03 -3.07
C ASN A 154 -23.53 -23.63 -2.82
N PRO A 155 -24.46 -23.54 -3.78
CA PRO A 155 -25.84 -24.02 -3.61
C PRO A 155 -25.95 -25.55 -3.43
N HIS A 156 -24.86 -26.28 -3.63
CA HIS A 156 -24.77 -27.73 -3.49
C HIS A 156 -24.35 -28.20 -2.09
N TRP A 157 -23.97 -27.30 -1.18
CA TRP A 157 -23.61 -27.64 0.19
C TRP A 157 -24.83 -27.92 1.07
N ASP A 158 -24.74 -28.92 1.95
CA ASP A 158 -25.78 -29.21 2.94
C ASP A 158 -25.70 -28.31 4.20
N ASP A 159 -26.70 -28.40 5.08
CA ASP A 159 -26.76 -27.60 6.31
C ASP A 159 -25.51 -27.76 7.19
N GLN A 160 -25.02 -29.01 7.32
CA GLN A 160 -23.91 -29.32 8.19
C GLN A 160 -22.61 -28.71 7.66
N LYS A 161 -22.36 -28.83 6.35
CA LYS A 161 -21.19 -28.23 5.70
C LYS A 161 -21.25 -26.70 5.75
N LEU A 162 -22.41 -26.10 5.48
CA LEU A 162 -22.60 -24.64 5.60
C LEU A 162 -22.33 -24.16 7.03
N PHE A 163 -22.85 -24.86 8.05
CA PHE A 163 -22.64 -24.51 9.45
C PHE A 163 -21.16 -24.55 9.83
N GLU A 164 -20.45 -25.66 9.53
CA GLU A 164 -19.05 -25.80 9.94
C GLU A 164 -18.12 -24.84 9.18
N GLU A 165 -18.34 -24.59 7.88
CA GLU A 165 -17.53 -23.60 7.15
C GLU A 165 -17.83 -22.17 7.60
N ALA A 166 -19.10 -21.81 7.85
CA ALA A 166 -19.45 -20.51 8.41
C ALA A 166 -18.86 -20.31 9.80
N ARG A 167 -18.90 -21.34 10.66
CA ARG A 167 -18.25 -21.35 11.98
C ARG A 167 -16.75 -21.16 11.86
N ARG A 168 -16.09 -21.92 10.99
CA ARG A 168 -14.64 -21.84 10.76
C ARG A 168 -14.19 -20.45 10.30
N ILE A 169 -14.91 -19.85 9.34
CA ILE A 169 -14.62 -18.49 8.86
C ILE A 169 -14.89 -17.45 9.96
N THR A 170 -15.99 -17.54 10.68
CA THR A 170 -16.32 -16.59 11.75
C THR A 170 -15.30 -16.63 12.89
N ILE A 171 -14.81 -17.83 13.25
CA ILE A 171 -13.71 -18.01 14.21
C ILE A 171 -12.43 -17.34 13.70
N ALA A 172 -12.07 -17.57 12.43
CA ALA A 172 -10.90 -16.95 11.82
C ALA A 172 -10.98 -15.41 11.82
N GLN A 173 -12.16 -14.84 11.53
CA GLN A 173 -12.42 -13.40 11.63
C GLN A 173 -12.21 -12.88 13.06
N PHE A 174 -12.71 -13.61 14.07
CA PHE A 174 -12.53 -13.26 15.48
C PHE A 174 -11.08 -13.34 15.94
N GLN A 175 -10.35 -14.39 15.55
CA GLN A 175 -8.92 -14.56 15.80
C GLN A 175 -8.11 -13.42 15.18
N HIS A 176 -8.38 -13.11 13.91
CA HIS A 176 -7.71 -12.05 13.18
C HIS A 176 -7.93 -10.68 13.85
N ILE A 177 -9.18 -10.28 14.10
CA ILE A 177 -9.50 -9.01 14.79
C ILE A 177 -8.83 -8.95 16.17
N THR A 178 -8.83 -10.06 16.93
CA THR A 178 -8.24 -10.09 18.26
C THR A 178 -6.74 -9.76 18.23
N PHE A 179 -5.98 -10.39 17.33
CA PHE A 179 -4.53 -10.22 17.25
C PHE A 179 -4.09 -9.00 16.41
N ASN A 180 -4.92 -8.55 15.47
CA ASN A 180 -4.63 -7.41 14.60
C ASN A 180 -4.98 -6.08 15.28
N GLU A 181 -6.12 -6.00 15.96
CA GLU A 181 -6.69 -4.71 16.40
C GLU A 181 -6.57 -4.47 17.91
N ILE A 182 -6.94 -5.44 18.77
CA ILE A 182 -7.02 -5.21 20.23
C ILE A 182 -5.73 -5.58 20.98
N VAL A 183 -5.13 -6.74 20.72
CA VAL A 183 -3.92 -7.18 21.44
C VAL A 183 -2.76 -6.17 21.33
N PRO A 184 -2.46 -5.55 20.17
CA PRO A 184 -1.42 -4.53 20.06
C PRO A 184 -1.67 -3.27 20.88
N VAL A 185 -2.93 -2.90 21.10
CA VAL A 185 -3.32 -1.77 21.96
C VAL A 185 -3.05 -2.10 23.43
N LEU A 186 -3.33 -3.35 23.83
CA LEU A 186 -3.21 -3.77 25.24
C LEU A 186 -1.76 -3.89 25.71
N VAL A 187 -0.90 -4.55 24.93
CA VAL A 187 0.47 -4.92 25.37
C VAL A 187 1.58 -4.14 24.67
N GLY A 188 1.25 -3.39 23.61
CA GLY A 188 2.20 -2.65 22.80
C GLY A 188 3.00 -3.52 21.81
N LYS A 189 3.46 -2.88 20.72
CA LYS A 189 4.16 -3.56 19.62
C LYS A 189 5.48 -4.22 20.04
N GLU A 190 6.17 -3.65 21.02
CA GLU A 190 7.46 -4.19 21.49
C GLU A 190 7.27 -5.53 22.19
N GLN A 191 6.27 -5.65 23.06
CA GLN A 191 6.02 -6.91 23.77
C GLN A 191 5.55 -8.02 22.81
N LEU A 192 4.79 -7.68 21.76
CA LEU A 192 4.42 -8.63 20.71
C LEU A 192 5.63 -9.11 19.90
N ARG A 193 6.61 -8.24 19.65
CA ARG A 193 7.86 -8.60 18.99
C ARG A 193 8.67 -9.55 19.85
N VAL A 194 8.85 -9.23 21.13
CA VAL A 194 9.60 -10.07 22.09
C VAL A 194 8.98 -11.46 22.22
N MET A 195 7.65 -11.55 22.25
CA MET A 195 6.94 -12.82 22.41
C MET A 195 6.68 -13.54 21.07
N GLY A 196 6.93 -12.90 19.93
CA GLY A 196 6.72 -13.44 18.59
C GLY A 196 5.25 -13.78 18.30
N VAL A 197 4.35 -12.84 18.59
CA VAL A 197 2.87 -12.97 18.56
C VAL A 197 2.25 -12.19 17.37
N LYS A 198 3.06 -11.80 16.39
CA LYS A 198 2.62 -11.03 15.21
C LYS A 198 1.85 -11.92 14.24
N LEU A 199 0.80 -11.38 13.61
CA LEU A 199 0.13 -12.03 12.47
C LEU A 199 1.02 -12.01 11.23
N GLN A 200 0.80 -12.95 10.31
CA GLN A 200 1.48 -12.92 9.01
C GLN A 200 0.73 -11.94 8.08
N ASN A 201 1.48 -11.17 7.31
CA ASN A 201 0.91 -10.19 6.38
C ASN A 201 0.45 -10.82 5.04
N ASN A 202 0.98 -12.00 4.71
CA ASN A 202 0.65 -12.81 3.54
C ASN A 202 1.00 -14.28 3.81
N GLY A 203 0.49 -15.20 2.99
CA GLY A 203 0.82 -16.63 3.11
C GLY A 203 0.38 -17.27 4.42
N TYR A 204 1.10 -18.32 4.82
CA TYR A 204 0.78 -19.16 5.98
C TYR A 204 1.72 -18.90 7.16
N ASP A 205 1.25 -19.19 8.38
CA ASP A 205 2.07 -19.26 9.58
C ASP A 205 2.59 -20.69 9.80
N SER A 206 3.88 -20.83 10.10
CA SER A 206 4.54 -22.09 10.42
C SER A 206 4.90 -22.22 11.91
N GLY A 207 4.50 -21.25 12.74
CA GLY A 207 4.83 -21.17 14.16
C GLY A 207 4.02 -22.08 15.09
N TYR A 208 3.18 -22.97 14.56
CA TYR A 208 2.46 -23.97 15.35
C TYR A 208 3.43 -24.99 15.96
N ASP A 209 3.34 -25.22 17.27
CA ASP A 209 4.12 -26.20 17.99
C ASP A 209 3.20 -27.06 18.87
N LEU A 210 3.16 -28.36 18.55
CA LEU A 210 2.35 -29.34 19.26
C LEU A 210 2.76 -29.55 20.74
N ASN A 211 3.96 -29.10 21.12
CA ASN A 211 4.47 -29.23 22.50
C ASN A 211 4.14 -28.01 23.38
N ILE A 212 3.55 -26.95 22.81
CA ILE A 212 3.15 -25.76 23.57
C ILE A 212 1.77 -26.00 24.20
N ASP A 213 1.71 -25.86 25.52
CA ASP A 213 0.45 -25.85 26.27
C ASP A 213 -0.25 -24.49 26.11
N ALA A 214 -1.37 -24.49 25.37
CA ALA A 214 -2.21 -23.32 25.13
C ALA A 214 -3.21 -23.03 26.27
N SER A 215 -3.18 -23.79 27.37
CA SER A 215 -4.11 -23.64 28.48
C SER A 215 -4.06 -22.22 29.07
N ALA A 216 -5.23 -21.71 29.47
CA ALA A 216 -5.31 -20.43 30.17
C ALA A 216 -4.54 -20.51 31.50
N SER A 217 -3.48 -19.73 31.62
CA SER A 217 -2.67 -19.68 32.84
C SER A 217 -3.48 -19.08 33.99
N ASN A 218 -3.19 -19.56 35.21
CA ASN A 218 -3.95 -19.17 36.38
C ASN A 218 -3.86 -17.66 36.66
N VAL A 219 -2.65 -17.09 36.52
CA VAL A 219 -2.39 -15.65 36.68
C VAL A 219 -3.14 -14.82 35.65
N PHE A 220 -3.28 -15.31 34.42
CA PHE A 220 -4.03 -14.62 33.39
C PHE A 220 -5.53 -14.61 33.72
N ALA A 221 -6.09 -15.78 34.07
CA ALA A 221 -7.53 -15.92 34.33
C ALA A 221 -7.99 -15.18 35.60
N SER A 222 -7.19 -15.21 36.67
CA SER A 222 -7.61 -14.71 37.99
C SER A 222 -7.07 -13.31 38.36
N ALA A 223 -6.06 -12.80 37.66
CA ALA A 223 -5.52 -11.46 37.90
C ALA A 223 -5.48 -10.60 36.63
N VAL A 224 -4.63 -10.94 35.65
CA VAL A 224 -4.35 -10.07 34.50
C VAL A 224 -5.62 -9.77 33.72
N GLY A 225 -6.42 -10.78 33.36
CA GLY A 225 -7.67 -10.63 32.62
C GLY A 225 -8.79 -9.89 33.38
N GLN A 226 -8.65 -9.70 34.69
CA GLN A 226 -9.63 -8.96 35.50
C GLN A 226 -9.48 -7.44 35.38
N PHE A 227 -8.38 -6.94 34.78
CA PHE A 227 -8.15 -5.50 34.62
C PHE A 227 -9.26 -4.80 33.81
N PHE A 228 -9.96 -5.52 32.92
CA PHE A 228 -11.08 -4.98 32.15
C PHE A 228 -12.20 -4.40 33.03
N LEU A 229 -12.34 -4.86 34.28
CA LEU A 229 -13.28 -4.28 35.25
C LEU A 229 -12.97 -2.82 35.57
N THR A 230 -11.69 -2.41 35.51
CA THR A 230 -11.24 -1.03 35.77
C THR A 230 -11.57 -0.06 34.64
N LEU A 231 -11.84 -0.58 33.42
CA LEU A 231 -12.17 0.24 32.25
C LEU A 231 -13.66 0.64 32.19
N LEU A 232 -14.49 0.07 33.06
CA LEU A 232 -15.94 0.24 33.03
C LEU A 232 -16.34 1.63 33.56
N PRO A 233 -17.15 2.42 32.81
CA PRO A 233 -17.64 3.70 33.28
C PRO A 233 -18.78 3.56 34.29
N SER A 234 -19.00 4.60 35.11
CA SER A 234 -20.07 4.60 36.14
C SER A 234 -21.48 4.77 35.57
N LYS A 235 -21.60 5.35 34.37
CA LYS A 235 -22.86 5.65 33.69
C LYS A 235 -22.86 5.06 32.30
N PHE A 236 -24.05 4.66 31.86
CA PHE A 236 -24.32 4.10 30.55
C PHE A 236 -25.21 5.09 29.79
N GLN A 237 -24.72 5.57 28.65
CA GLN A 237 -25.44 6.55 27.82
C GLN A 237 -25.93 5.87 26.54
N ILE A 238 -27.23 5.90 26.29
CA ILE A 238 -27.79 5.45 25.02
C ILE A 238 -28.50 6.62 24.34
N ASN A 239 -28.09 6.91 23.12
CA ASN A 239 -28.69 7.95 22.28
C ASN A 239 -29.85 7.35 21.44
N ASP A 240 -30.99 8.05 21.39
CA ASP A 240 -32.08 7.69 20.47
C ASP A 240 -31.71 7.99 19.00
N ARG A 241 -32.45 7.40 18.06
CA ARG A 241 -32.28 7.44 16.59
C ARG A 241 -32.08 8.84 15.98
N LYS A 242 -32.44 9.92 16.70
CA LYS A 242 -32.34 11.32 16.23
C LYS A 242 -31.26 12.17 16.91
N PHE A 243 -30.36 11.59 17.70
CA PHE A 243 -29.34 12.35 18.47
C PHE A 243 -29.91 13.43 19.42
N SER A 244 -31.22 13.48 19.66
CA SER A 244 -31.86 14.60 20.35
C SER A 244 -32.15 14.37 21.83
N THR A 245 -32.05 13.13 22.34
CA THR A 245 -32.32 12.81 23.75
C THR A 245 -31.35 11.76 24.26
N THR A 246 -30.52 12.14 25.23
CA THR A 246 -29.54 11.27 25.90
C THR A 246 -30.13 10.85 27.25
N SER A 247 -30.61 9.61 27.37
CA SER A 247 -30.91 9.04 28.69
C SER A 247 -29.61 8.50 29.29
N SER A 248 -29.09 9.17 30.33
CA SER A 248 -27.96 8.65 31.10
C SER A 248 -28.50 7.82 32.26
N GLU A 249 -28.22 6.51 32.23
CA GLU A 249 -28.66 5.56 33.25
C GLU A 249 -27.47 4.99 34.02
N SER A 250 -27.71 4.56 35.26
CA SER A 250 -26.68 3.87 36.04
C SER A 250 -26.43 2.47 35.45
N LEU A 251 -25.16 2.11 35.25
CA LEU A 251 -24.76 0.77 34.81
C LEU A 251 -25.35 -0.33 35.71
N LEU A 252 -25.50 -0.05 37.02
CA LEU A 252 -26.06 -0.95 38.03
C LEU A 252 -27.45 -1.48 37.66
N ARG A 253 -28.31 -0.64 37.09
CA ARG A 253 -29.70 -1.01 36.76
C ARG A 253 -29.78 -2.14 35.73
N HIS A 254 -28.77 -2.24 34.88
CA HIS A 254 -28.73 -3.18 33.76
C HIS A 254 -27.78 -4.37 33.99
N MET A 255 -27.16 -4.46 35.17
CA MET A 255 -26.27 -5.57 35.49
C MET A 255 -27.06 -6.86 35.70
N ASN A 256 -26.63 -7.91 35.00
CA ASN A 256 -27.29 -9.20 34.96
C ASN A 256 -28.77 -9.11 34.48
N ASP A 257 -29.16 -8.08 33.71
CA ASP A 257 -30.52 -7.90 33.18
C ASP A 257 -30.46 -7.66 31.65
N PRO A 258 -30.95 -8.61 30.82
CA PRO A 258 -30.91 -8.48 29.36
C PRO A 258 -32.08 -7.67 28.79
N SER A 259 -32.97 -7.10 29.63
CA SER A 259 -34.23 -6.47 29.19
C SER A 259 -34.03 -5.39 28.13
N VAL A 260 -32.92 -4.64 28.20
CA VAL A 260 -32.60 -3.53 27.29
C VAL A 260 -32.23 -4.01 25.88
N ILE A 261 -31.79 -5.27 25.71
CA ILE A 261 -31.43 -5.84 24.40
C ILE A 261 -32.66 -6.12 23.53
N TYR A 262 -33.80 -6.40 24.16
CA TYR A 262 -35.07 -6.68 23.48
C TYR A 262 -35.78 -5.43 22.96
N GLU A 263 -35.26 -4.24 23.21
CA GLU A 263 -35.85 -2.98 22.76
C GLU A 263 -35.30 -2.55 21.39
N LYS A 264 -36.18 -2.00 20.54
CA LYS A 264 -35.83 -1.65 19.16
C LYS A 264 -34.72 -0.60 19.11
N GLY A 265 -33.66 -0.88 18.33
CA GLY A 265 -32.53 0.03 18.13
C GLY A 265 -31.55 0.16 19.30
N ARG A 266 -31.76 -0.54 20.43
CA ARG A 266 -30.86 -0.45 21.58
C ARG A 266 -29.51 -1.11 21.32
N ILE A 267 -29.44 -2.23 20.60
CA ILE A 267 -28.15 -2.85 20.22
C ILE A 267 -27.24 -1.84 19.50
N ASP A 268 -27.76 -1.16 18.47
CA ASP A 268 -27.00 -0.13 17.76
C ASP A 268 -26.63 1.06 18.65
N GLY A 269 -27.54 1.48 19.54
CA GLY A 269 -27.25 2.53 20.53
C GLY A 269 -26.11 2.14 21.48
N ILE A 270 -26.06 0.87 21.89
CA ILE A 270 -25.00 0.30 22.73
C ILE A 270 -23.67 0.24 21.96
N LEU A 271 -23.69 -0.16 20.69
CA LEU A 271 -22.50 -0.17 19.85
C LEU A 271 -21.98 1.24 19.57
N LYS A 272 -22.87 2.21 19.33
CA LYS A 272 -22.53 3.64 19.22
C LYS A 272 -21.92 4.17 20.52
N PHE A 273 -22.43 3.73 21.68
CA PHE A 273 -21.81 4.04 22.96
C PHE A 273 -20.39 3.49 23.06
N LEU A 274 -20.18 2.21 22.71
CA LEU A 274 -18.85 1.59 22.71
C LEU A 274 -17.86 2.25 21.73
N LEU A 275 -18.35 2.76 20.60
CA LEU A 275 -17.52 3.42 19.58
C LEU A 275 -17.13 4.86 19.93
N ASN A 276 -17.95 5.58 20.69
CA ASN A 276 -17.77 7.03 20.90
C ASN A 276 -17.39 7.41 22.34
N THR A 277 -17.48 6.48 23.29
CA THR A 277 -17.20 6.77 24.70
C THR A 277 -15.77 6.35 25.04
N PRO A 278 -14.93 7.26 25.56
CA PRO A 278 -13.61 6.88 26.07
C PRO A 278 -13.75 5.86 27.20
N ILE A 279 -12.84 4.89 27.23
CA ILE A 279 -12.68 4.00 28.38
C ILE A 279 -12.19 4.78 29.62
N GLU A 280 -12.48 4.28 30.81
CA GLU A 280 -11.76 4.72 32.00
C GLU A 280 -10.30 4.26 31.91
N LYS A 281 -9.37 5.04 32.48
CA LYS A 281 -7.94 4.69 32.41
C LYS A 281 -7.70 3.43 33.26
N PRO A 282 -6.82 2.50 32.88
CA PRO A 282 -6.47 1.39 33.76
C PRO A 282 -5.77 1.92 35.02
N GLY A 283 -6.17 1.46 36.21
CA GLY A 283 -5.53 1.85 37.46
C GLY A 283 -6.23 1.31 38.70
N LEU A 284 -5.82 1.84 39.87
CA LEU A 284 -6.38 1.47 41.17
C LEU A 284 -7.76 2.07 41.46
N HIS A 285 -8.36 2.79 40.50
CA HIS A 285 -9.71 3.30 40.63
C HIS A 285 -10.70 2.27 40.12
N ILE A 286 -11.86 2.23 40.78
CA ILE A 286 -12.99 1.42 40.36
C ILE A 286 -14.25 2.24 40.54
N THR A 287 -15.24 1.99 39.69
CA THR A 287 -16.52 2.68 39.85
C THR A 287 -17.18 2.30 41.17
N PRO A 288 -17.80 3.26 41.90
CA PRO A 288 -18.43 2.98 43.19
C PRO A 288 -19.46 1.84 43.14
N VAL A 289 -20.11 1.65 41.98
CA VAL A 289 -21.07 0.58 41.71
C VAL A 289 -20.45 -0.81 41.90
N LEU A 290 -19.25 -1.04 41.37
CA LEU A 290 -18.56 -2.32 41.46
C LEU A 290 -17.97 -2.59 42.85
N ARG A 291 -17.78 -1.53 43.64
CA ARG A 291 -17.22 -1.59 45.01
C ARG A 291 -18.30 -1.77 46.09
N THR A 292 -19.48 -1.16 45.92
CA THR A 292 -20.48 -1.01 46.99
C THR A 292 -21.89 -1.49 46.65
N ALA A 293 -22.17 -1.84 45.38
CA ALA A 293 -23.53 -2.15 44.94
C ALA A 293 -23.63 -3.35 43.99
N PHE A 294 -22.54 -4.09 43.73
CA PHE A 294 -22.58 -5.25 42.83
C PHE A 294 -23.52 -6.32 43.39
N GLN A 295 -24.49 -6.74 42.56
CA GLN A 295 -25.57 -7.67 42.91
C GLN A 295 -26.48 -7.28 44.09
N LYS A 296 -26.46 -6.02 44.54
CA LYS A 296 -27.31 -5.55 45.64
C LYS A 296 -28.81 -5.78 45.36
N ARG A 297 -29.43 -6.68 46.13
CA ARG A 297 -30.90 -6.86 46.20
C ARG A 297 -31.47 -6.15 47.43
N ASP A 298 -30.79 -6.23 48.58
CA ASP A 298 -31.09 -5.55 49.86
C ASP A 298 -29.83 -4.89 50.49
N GLU A 299 -29.97 -4.18 51.62
CA GLU A 299 -28.90 -3.38 52.27
C GLU A 299 -27.67 -4.18 52.77
N GLY A 300 -27.73 -5.51 52.84
CA GLY A 300 -26.63 -6.39 53.27
C GLY A 300 -25.99 -7.27 52.18
N ASP A 301 -26.49 -7.20 50.93
CA ASP A 301 -26.12 -8.12 49.83
C ASP A 301 -25.13 -7.52 48.83
N SER A 302 -24.45 -6.43 49.18
CA SER A 302 -23.45 -5.82 48.29
C SER A 302 -22.14 -6.58 48.30
N ILE A 303 -21.69 -6.99 47.12
CA ILE A 303 -20.40 -7.63 46.92
C ILE A 303 -19.39 -6.58 46.44
N ASP A 304 -18.19 -6.58 47.02
CA ASP A 304 -17.05 -5.83 46.48
C ASP A 304 -16.30 -6.74 45.48
N ILE A 305 -16.45 -6.46 44.18
CA ILE A 305 -15.85 -7.29 43.14
C ILE A 305 -14.31 -7.24 43.16
N ILE A 306 -13.73 -6.12 43.61
CA ILE A 306 -12.26 -5.97 43.67
C ILE A 306 -11.71 -6.77 44.84
N ALA A 307 -12.39 -6.74 45.99
CA ALA A 307 -12.05 -7.61 47.10
C ALA A 307 -12.12 -9.09 46.70
N MET A 308 -13.13 -9.48 45.92
CA MET A 308 -13.22 -10.85 45.38
C MET A 308 -12.07 -11.20 44.42
N VAL A 309 -11.66 -10.29 43.54
CA VAL A 309 -10.54 -10.55 42.60
C VAL A 309 -9.22 -10.73 43.35
N ILE A 310 -8.96 -9.89 44.35
CA ILE A 310 -7.77 -10.01 45.21
C ILE A 310 -7.82 -11.34 45.97
N GLN A 311 -8.96 -11.66 46.59
CA GLN A 311 -9.16 -12.92 47.31
C GLN A 311 -9.02 -14.14 46.39
N MET A 312 -9.50 -14.04 45.15
CA MET A 312 -9.36 -15.09 44.14
C MET A 312 -7.90 -15.33 43.75
N GLY A 313 -7.09 -14.26 43.61
CA GLY A 313 -5.65 -14.41 43.41
C GLY A 313 -4.97 -15.17 44.57
N ARG A 314 -5.40 -14.91 45.81
CA ARG A 314 -4.92 -15.61 47.01
C ARG A 314 -5.39 -17.07 47.08
N ASP A 315 -6.66 -17.36 46.79
CA ASP A 315 -7.19 -18.73 46.71
C ASP A 315 -6.46 -19.56 45.65
N HIS A 316 -6.16 -18.93 44.53
CA HIS A 316 -5.44 -19.53 43.41
C HIS A 316 -3.93 -19.71 43.68
N GLY A 317 -3.44 -19.22 44.82
CA GLY A 317 -2.05 -19.34 45.24
C GLY A 317 -1.10 -18.57 44.32
N LEU A 318 -1.52 -17.40 43.81
CA LEU A 318 -0.69 -16.62 42.90
C LEU A 318 0.57 -16.09 43.61
N PRO A 319 1.75 -16.26 42.98
CA PRO A 319 2.98 -15.56 43.36
C PRO A 319 2.78 -14.04 43.49
N SER A 320 3.57 -13.40 44.35
CA SER A 320 3.48 -11.96 44.56
C SER A 320 3.89 -11.16 43.32
N TYR A 321 3.53 -9.88 43.30
CA TYR A 321 3.82 -8.97 42.20
C TYR A 321 5.31 -8.98 41.79
N LEU A 322 6.22 -8.94 42.77
CA LEU A 322 7.66 -8.93 42.50
C LEU A 322 8.16 -10.25 41.90
N GLN A 323 7.53 -11.39 42.23
CA GLN A 323 7.86 -12.68 41.62
C GLN A 323 7.49 -12.71 40.13
N TRP A 324 6.36 -12.09 39.75
CA TRP A 324 5.97 -11.96 38.35
C TRP A 324 6.80 -10.94 37.58
N ARG A 325 7.24 -9.84 38.22
CA ARG A 325 8.24 -8.94 37.63
C ARG A 325 9.53 -9.69 37.28
N LYS A 326 9.99 -10.55 38.20
CA LYS A 326 11.16 -11.41 37.99
C LYS A 326 10.93 -12.40 36.85
N PHE A 327 9.76 -13.04 36.77
CA PHE A 327 9.38 -13.88 35.63
C PHE A 327 9.46 -13.12 34.31
N CYS A 328 8.99 -11.87 34.28
CA CYS A 328 9.05 -10.97 33.13
C CYS A 328 10.43 -10.32 32.89
N LYS A 329 11.45 -10.68 33.67
CA LYS A 329 12.82 -10.14 33.57
C LYS A 329 12.89 -8.61 33.72
N LEU A 330 12.04 -8.05 34.58
CA LEU A 330 12.01 -6.62 34.91
C LEU A 330 12.92 -6.30 36.10
N ASP A 331 13.22 -5.01 36.29
CA ASP A 331 14.09 -4.53 37.38
C ASP A 331 13.65 -5.02 38.76
N GLU A 332 14.63 -5.48 39.56
CA GLU A 332 14.43 -5.88 40.96
C GLU A 332 14.13 -4.67 41.84
N LEU A 333 12.98 -4.72 42.53
CA LEU A 333 12.56 -3.71 43.49
C LEU A 333 12.65 -4.30 44.89
N ARG A 334 13.16 -3.52 45.86
CA ARG A 334 13.49 -4.01 47.23
C ARG A 334 12.95 -3.13 48.37
N SER A 335 12.26 -2.04 48.04
CA SER A 335 11.72 -1.09 49.00
C SER A 335 10.47 -0.41 48.44
N PHE A 336 9.58 0.07 49.30
CA PHE A 336 8.39 0.80 48.85
C PHE A 336 8.77 2.06 48.07
N SER A 337 9.81 2.79 48.50
CA SER A 337 10.31 3.96 47.78
C SER A 337 10.76 3.65 46.36
N SER A 338 11.34 2.46 46.11
CA SER A 338 11.73 2.05 44.75
C SER A 338 10.55 1.80 43.81
N LEU A 339 9.33 1.61 44.33
CA LEU A 339 8.12 1.48 43.50
C LEU A 339 7.72 2.83 42.89
N GLN A 340 8.09 3.95 43.50
CA GLN A 340 7.63 5.29 43.12
C GLN A 340 8.00 5.68 41.68
N THR A 341 9.17 5.22 41.19
CA THR A 341 9.63 5.48 39.82
C THR A 341 8.94 4.61 38.77
N HIS A 342 8.33 3.49 39.18
CA HIS A 342 7.69 2.53 38.28
C HIS A 342 6.16 2.59 38.34
N PHE A 343 5.59 3.09 39.44
CA PHE A 343 4.14 3.26 39.60
C PHE A 343 3.66 4.59 39.01
N LYS A 344 2.37 4.64 38.65
CA LYS A 344 1.72 5.84 38.12
C LYS A 344 1.81 6.98 39.14
N PRO A 345 1.99 8.24 38.70
CA PRO A 345 2.02 9.39 39.63
C PRO A 345 0.76 9.55 40.48
N SER A 346 -0.38 9.00 40.05
CA SER A 346 -1.63 8.98 40.80
C SER A 346 -1.67 7.96 41.95
N VAL A 347 -0.67 7.09 42.07
CA VAL A 347 -0.58 6.07 43.11
C VAL A 347 0.25 6.61 44.27
N ASN A 348 -0.34 6.65 45.46
CA ASN A 348 0.36 7.05 46.66
C ASN A 348 1.05 5.85 47.31
N ILE A 349 2.38 5.87 47.37
CA ILE A 349 3.18 4.78 47.94
C ILE A 349 2.93 4.60 49.44
N SER A 350 2.60 5.68 50.17
CA SER A 350 2.32 5.58 51.61
C SER A 350 1.08 4.72 51.92
N ASP A 351 0.15 4.58 50.97
CA ASP A 351 -0.97 3.66 51.12
C ASP A 351 -0.53 2.20 51.03
N PHE A 352 0.47 1.89 50.22
CA PHE A 352 1.06 0.54 50.15
C PHE A 352 1.88 0.23 51.41
N GLU A 353 2.66 1.18 51.92
CA GLU A 353 3.42 1.04 53.17
C GLU A 353 2.50 0.81 54.39
N ARG A 354 1.27 1.33 54.34
CA ARG A 354 0.25 1.11 55.38
C ARG A 354 -0.45 -0.24 55.27
N LEU A 355 -0.62 -0.77 54.04
CA LEU A 355 -1.40 -1.97 53.77
C LEU A 355 -0.57 -3.26 53.71
N TYR A 356 0.70 -3.16 53.32
CA TYR A 356 1.61 -4.30 53.15
C TYR A 356 2.82 -4.13 54.07
N GLU A 357 3.26 -5.22 54.71
CA GLU A 357 4.44 -5.20 55.59
C GLU A 357 5.72 -5.04 54.78
N THR A 358 5.83 -5.73 53.64
CA THR A 358 6.95 -5.63 52.70
C THR A 358 6.47 -5.48 51.24
N PRO A 359 7.27 -4.90 50.33
CA PRO A 359 6.95 -4.87 48.90
C PRO A 359 6.73 -6.26 48.28
N GLU A 360 7.32 -7.29 48.86
CA GLU A 360 7.20 -8.69 48.47
C GLU A 360 5.79 -9.26 48.71
N ASP A 361 4.98 -8.63 49.56
CA ASP A 361 3.61 -9.06 49.89
C ASP A 361 2.55 -8.52 48.92
N ILE A 362 2.92 -7.61 48.03
CA ILE A 362 1.99 -6.95 47.11
C ILE A 362 1.34 -7.97 46.17
N ASP A 363 0.01 -8.06 46.20
CA ASP A 363 -0.76 -8.91 45.30
C ASP A 363 -0.53 -8.49 43.83
N ILE A 364 -0.36 -9.46 42.92
CA ILE A 364 -0.10 -9.19 41.48
C ILE A 364 -1.15 -8.27 40.85
N PHE A 365 -2.42 -8.40 41.25
CA PHE A 365 -3.50 -7.55 40.74
C PHE A 365 -3.26 -6.08 41.10
N MET A 366 -2.88 -5.80 42.34
CA MET A 366 -2.63 -4.45 42.84
C MET A 366 -1.34 -3.87 42.27
N GLY A 367 -0.25 -4.64 42.28
CA GLY A 367 1.03 -4.19 41.74
C GLY A 367 0.97 -3.90 40.25
N GLY A 368 0.38 -4.81 39.45
CA GLY A 368 0.30 -4.64 37.99
C GLY A 368 -0.61 -3.49 37.54
N LEU A 369 -1.72 -3.22 38.25
CA LEU A 369 -2.55 -2.03 37.98
C LEU A 369 -1.86 -0.72 38.36
N SER A 370 -0.90 -0.76 39.29
CA SER A 370 -0.18 0.42 39.77
C SER A 370 0.94 0.87 38.84
N GLU A 371 1.51 -0.04 38.04
CA GLU A 371 2.60 0.25 37.11
C GLU A 371 2.25 1.32 36.06
N GLN A 372 3.19 2.20 35.73
CA GLN A 372 3.05 3.08 34.56
C GLN A 372 2.88 2.24 33.29
N PRO A 373 2.02 2.64 32.34
CA PRO A 373 1.88 1.92 31.07
C PRO A 373 3.22 1.84 30.34
N ALA A 374 3.53 0.67 29.77
CA ALA A 374 4.71 0.53 28.92
C ALA A 374 4.57 1.39 27.65
N LYS A 375 5.68 1.78 27.03
CA LYS A 375 5.66 2.68 25.86
C LYS A 375 4.81 2.08 24.73
N GLY A 376 3.73 2.76 24.37
CA GLY A 376 2.79 2.32 23.33
C GLY A 376 1.88 1.14 23.74
N SER A 377 1.73 0.90 25.04
CA SER A 377 0.88 -0.14 25.63
C SER A 377 -0.16 0.50 26.56
N LEU A 378 -1.36 -0.07 26.65
CA LEU A 378 -2.34 0.31 27.67
C LEU A 378 -1.95 -0.24 29.05
N LEU A 379 -1.31 -1.41 29.09
CA LEU A 379 -0.90 -2.10 30.30
C LEU A 379 0.53 -1.73 30.73
N GLY A 380 0.79 -1.81 32.04
CA GLY A 380 2.14 -1.74 32.59
C GLY A 380 3.02 -2.94 32.21
N PRO A 381 4.35 -2.86 32.35
CA PRO A 381 5.28 -3.88 31.90
C PRO A 381 4.96 -5.31 32.34
N THR A 382 4.55 -5.51 33.60
CA THR A 382 4.24 -6.86 34.14
C THR A 382 2.97 -7.42 33.52
N PHE A 383 1.88 -6.64 33.50
CA PHE A 383 0.63 -7.08 32.88
C PHE A 383 0.75 -7.25 31.36
N ALA A 384 1.47 -6.36 30.68
CA ALA A 384 1.73 -6.49 29.25
C ALA A 384 2.52 -7.77 28.92
N CYS A 385 3.55 -8.09 29.71
CA CYS A 385 4.32 -9.32 29.57
C CYS A 385 3.46 -10.58 29.75
N LEU A 386 2.70 -10.68 30.85
CA LEU A 386 1.87 -11.84 31.15
C LEU A 386 0.73 -12.02 30.14
N PHE A 387 0.11 -10.91 29.71
CA PHE A 387 -0.92 -10.93 28.68
C PHE A 387 -0.35 -11.40 27.33
N ALA A 388 0.79 -10.86 26.91
CA ALA A 388 1.44 -11.25 25.67
C ALA A 388 1.91 -12.72 25.70
N HIS A 389 2.40 -13.20 26.85
CA HIS A 389 2.77 -14.60 27.04
C HIS A 389 1.58 -15.53 26.85
N GLN A 390 0.42 -15.21 27.47
CA GLN A 390 -0.79 -15.99 27.26
C GLN A 390 -1.22 -16.02 25.79
N MET A 391 -1.22 -14.88 25.11
CA MET A 391 -1.61 -14.79 23.69
C MET A 391 -0.64 -15.56 22.78
N ALA A 392 0.66 -15.58 23.10
CA ALA A 392 1.66 -16.36 22.39
C ALA A 392 1.36 -17.87 22.47
N GLN A 393 1.06 -18.36 23.67
CA GLN A 393 0.72 -19.77 23.90
C GLN A 393 -0.60 -20.15 23.21
N THR A 394 -1.63 -19.30 23.33
CA THR A 394 -2.91 -19.51 22.68
C THR A 394 -2.77 -19.58 21.15
N LYS A 395 -1.95 -18.72 20.53
CA LYS A 395 -1.70 -18.76 19.08
C LYS A 395 -0.90 -20.00 18.65
N ARG A 396 0.26 -20.24 19.28
CA ARG A 396 1.20 -21.28 18.83
C ARG A 396 0.75 -22.71 19.16
N GLY A 397 -0.03 -22.89 20.22
CA GLY A 397 -0.60 -24.20 20.58
C GLY A 397 -1.96 -24.48 19.92
N ASP A 398 -2.50 -23.57 19.11
CA ASP A 398 -3.75 -23.78 18.36
C ASP A 398 -3.45 -24.38 16.97
N ARG A 399 -3.75 -25.67 16.80
CA ARG A 399 -3.62 -26.36 15.50
C ARG A 399 -4.54 -25.75 14.45
N PHE A 400 -5.69 -25.23 14.85
CA PHE A 400 -6.71 -24.66 13.98
C PHE A 400 -6.59 -23.14 13.82
N TRP A 401 -5.47 -22.55 14.24
CA TRP A 401 -5.13 -21.17 13.94
C TRP A 401 -5.26 -20.91 12.44
N TYR A 402 -6.02 -19.88 12.05
CA TYR A 402 -6.48 -19.71 10.66
C TYR A 402 -5.36 -19.54 9.62
N GLU A 403 -4.15 -19.14 10.05
CA GLU A 403 -2.99 -18.98 9.16
C GLU A 403 -2.18 -20.29 8.99
N ASN A 404 -2.44 -21.34 9.76
CA ASN A 404 -1.65 -22.57 9.72
C ASN A 404 -1.84 -23.33 8.39
N PHE A 405 -0.72 -23.75 7.77
CA PHE A 405 -0.76 -24.64 6.59
C PHE A 405 -0.83 -26.12 6.98
N VAL A 406 -1.96 -26.55 7.51
CA VAL A 406 -2.20 -27.96 7.87
C VAL A 406 -3.24 -28.56 6.94
N SER A 407 -2.80 -29.20 5.84
CA SER A 407 -3.67 -29.91 4.89
C SER A 407 -4.36 -31.12 5.55
N PRO A 408 -5.64 -31.42 5.26
CA PRO A 408 -6.56 -30.73 4.32
C PRO A 408 -7.33 -29.55 4.94
N SER A 409 -7.08 -29.21 6.21
CA SER A 409 -7.82 -28.20 6.99
C SER A 409 -7.32 -26.75 6.83
N ALA A 410 -6.36 -26.48 5.95
CA ALA A 410 -5.86 -25.13 5.69
C ALA A 410 -6.87 -24.34 4.83
N PHE A 411 -6.98 -23.04 5.06
CA PHE A 411 -7.59 -22.15 4.07
C PHE A 411 -6.62 -21.97 2.90
N THR A 412 -7.09 -21.72 1.68
CA THR A 412 -6.19 -21.32 0.59
C THR A 412 -5.63 -19.92 0.89
N VAL A 413 -4.52 -19.53 0.24
CA VAL A 413 -3.94 -18.19 0.42
C VAL A 413 -4.97 -17.09 0.11
N GLN A 414 -5.77 -17.27 -0.94
CA GLN A 414 -6.85 -16.33 -1.29
C GLN A 414 -7.91 -16.24 -0.20
N GLN A 415 -8.31 -17.38 0.40
CA GLN A 415 -9.25 -17.42 1.51
C GLN A 415 -8.69 -16.76 2.78
N ILE A 416 -7.41 -16.95 3.09
CA ILE A 416 -6.73 -16.28 4.21
C ILE A 416 -6.68 -14.77 3.97
N ASP A 417 -6.33 -14.34 2.76
CA ASP A 417 -6.29 -12.92 2.41
C ASP A 417 -7.68 -12.27 2.49
N GLU A 418 -8.74 -13.02 2.17
CA GLU A 418 -10.12 -12.56 2.39
C GLU A 418 -10.46 -12.43 3.88
N ILE A 419 -10.03 -13.38 4.71
CA ILE A 419 -10.20 -13.29 6.17
C ILE A 419 -9.45 -12.09 6.76
N ARG A 420 -8.23 -11.82 6.28
CA ARG A 420 -7.37 -10.69 6.72
C ARG A 420 -7.97 -9.30 6.44
N LYS A 421 -8.98 -9.18 5.58
CA LYS A 421 -9.72 -7.92 5.37
C LYS A 421 -10.68 -7.59 6.52
N THR A 422 -11.00 -8.57 7.36
CA THR A 422 -12.08 -8.42 8.34
C THR A 422 -11.66 -7.52 9.51
N THR A 423 -12.38 -6.42 9.68
CA THR A 423 -12.17 -5.48 10.81
C THR A 423 -13.35 -5.46 11.76
N MET A 424 -13.14 -5.03 13.01
CA MET A 424 -14.25 -4.88 13.96
C MET A 424 -15.29 -3.86 13.46
N ALA A 425 -14.84 -2.81 12.78
CA ALA A 425 -15.68 -1.83 12.11
C ALA A 425 -16.62 -2.50 11.08
N ARG A 426 -16.10 -3.44 10.29
CA ARG A 426 -16.90 -4.20 9.32
C ARG A 426 -17.95 -5.07 9.99
N ILE A 427 -17.57 -5.79 11.04
CA ILE A 427 -18.50 -6.63 11.81
C ILE A 427 -19.66 -5.78 12.35
N ILE A 428 -19.40 -4.57 12.85
CA ILE A 428 -20.46 -3.66 13.30
C ILE A 428 -21.35 -3.24 12.11
N CYS A 429 -20.77 -2.84 10.99
CA CYS A 429 -21.55 -2.41 9.83
C CYS A 429 -22.44 -3.51 9.24
N ASP A 430 -21.99 -4.76 9.22
CA ASP A 430 -22.76 -5.90 8.67
C ASP A 430 -23.91 -6.33 9.59
N ASN A 431 -23.84 -6.00 10.88
CA ASN A 431 -24.71 -6.58 11.92
C ASN A 431 -25.58 -5.55 12.67
N THR A 432 -25.71 -4.32 12.14
CA THR A 432 -26.50 -3.23 12.73
C THR A 432 -27.49 -2.59 11.75
N ASP A 433 -28.54 -1.96 12.29
CA ASP A 433 -29.65 -1.42 11.49
C ASP A 433 -29.44 0.06 11.11
N THR A 434 -28.77 0.81 11.98
CA THR A 434 -28.73 2.29 11.99
C THR A 434 -27.32 2.87 12.03
N VAL A 435 -26.28 2.04 12.07
CA VAL A 435 -24.88 2.50 11.96
C VAL A 435 -24.54 2.56 10.48
N THR A 436 -24.53 3.76 9.91
CA THR A 436 -24.16 3.97 8.51
C THR A 436 -22.73 4.45 8.34
N HIS A 437 -22.11 4.96 9.41
CA HIS A 437 -20.72 5.38 9.46
C HIS A 437 -20.08 4.86 10.74
N VAL A 438 -18.84 4.38 10.63
CA VAL A 438 -18.03 3.91 11.75
C VAL A 438 -16.56 4.22 11.44
N GLN A 439 -15.79 4.55 12.47
CA GLN A 439 -14.35 4.69 12.34
C GLN A 439 -13.70 3.32 12.09
N HIS A 440 -12.66 3.27 11.24
CA HIS A 440 -12.11 1.99 10.80
C HIS A 440 -11.32 1.27 11.90
N ASN A 441 -10.64 2.01 12.78
CA ASN A 441 -10.12 1.46 14.02
C ASN A 441 -11.19 1.61 15.12
N ALA A 442 -12.04 0.60 15.26
CA ALA A 442 -13.17 0.60 16.19
C ALA A 442 -12.74 0.66 17.67
N PHE A 443 -11.49 0.31 17.98
CA PHE A 443 -10.94 0.36 19.34
C PHE A 443 -10.28 1.70 19.69
N SER A 444 -10.31 2.66 18.75
CA SER A 444 -9.86 4.04 18.97
C SER A 444 -11.00 5.01 18.72
N LEU A 445 -10.97 6.16 19.40
CA LEU A 445 -11.90 7.25 19.13
C LEU A 445 -11.65 7.82 17.74
N ALA A 446 -12.70 8.39 17.15
CA ALA A 446 -12.60 8.98 15.82
C ALA A 446 -11.84 10.32 15.81
N ASP A 447 -11.12 10.60 14.72
CA ASP A 447 -10.41 11.88 14.49
C ASP A 447 -10.38 12.27 12.99
N ASP A 448 -9.94 13.49 12.65
CA ASP A 448 -9.99 14.03 11.29
C ASP A 448 -8.82 13.61 10.35
N TYR A 449 -7.79 12.93 10.86
CA TYR A 449 -6.52 12.74 10.16
C TYR A 449 -6.09 11.27 10.01
N GLY A 450 -6.55 10.38 10.88
CA GLY A 450 -6.10 8.99 10.98
C GLY A 450 -7.13 7.98 11.50
N ASN A 451 -8.28 8.38 12.03
CA ASN A 451 -9.38 7.46 12.39
C ASN A 451 -10.78 8.05 12.12
N CYS A 452 -10.98 8.68 10.97
CA CYS A 452 -12.26 9.35 10.68
C CYS A 452 -13.42 8.36 10.50
N PRO A 453 -14.67 8.73 10.84
CA PRO A 453 -15.83 7.88 10.59
C PRO A 453 -16.05 7.73 9.09
N LEU A 454 -15.96 6.50 8.58
CA LEU A 454 -16.16 6.16 7.18
C LEU A 454 -17.54 5.53 7.00
N SER A 455 -18.12 5.70 5.80
CA SER A 455 -19.37 5.02 5.46
C SER A 455 -19.20 3.50 5.54
N CYS A 456 -20.20 2.80 6.05
CA CYS A 456 -20.26 1.34 6.05
C CYS A 456 -20.30 0.74 4.63
N ASN A 457 -20.54 1.56 3.60
CA ASN A 457 -20.44 1.16 2.20
C ASN A 457 -19.08 1.56 1.57
N SER A 458 -18.12 2.07 2.37
CA SER A 458 -16.79 2.44 1.88
C SER A 458 -15.98 1.20 1.51
N THR A 459 -15.33 1.24 0.35
CA THR A 459 -14.55 0.11 -0.19
C THR A 459 -13.05 0.39 -0.04
N GLY A 460 -12.33 -0.52 0.63
CA GLY A 460 -10.86 -0.50 0.81
C GLY A 460 -10.35 -0.15 2.21
N ILE A 461 -11.24 0.14 3.18
CA ILE A 461 -10.88 0.28 4.60
C ILE A 461 -11.85 -0.54 5.47
N ILE A 462 -13.17 -0.43 5.24
CA ILE A 462 -14.20 -1.27 5.89
C ILE A 462 -14.75 -2.27 4.85
N GLU A 463 -13.86 -3.14 4.34
CA GLU A 463 -14.15 -4.05 3.24
C GLU A 463 -15.19 -5.13 3.58
N SER A 464 -16.15 -5.36 2.68
CA SER A 464 -17.14 -6.44 2.78
C SER A 464 -16.54 -7.79 2.46
N PHE A 465 -16.87 -8.80 3.28
CA PHE A 465 -16.49 -10.19 3.03
C PHE A 465 -17.06 -10.70 1.69
N ASP A 466 -16.18 -11.14 0.80
CA ASP A 466 -16.47 -11.76 -0.49
C ASP A 466 -16.45 -13.30 -0.41
N ALA A 467 -17.64 -13.89 -0.43
CA ALA A 467 -17.78 -15.34 -0.37
C ALA A 467 -17.38 -16.05 -1.68
N SER A 468 -17.20 -15.36 -2.80
CA SER A 468 -16.85 -15.99 -4.08
C SER A 468 -15.49 -16.67 -4.07
N VAL A 469 -14.56 -16.22 -3.22
CA VAL A 469 -13.26 -16.85 -2.97
C VAL A 469 -13.40 -18.23 -2.30
N PHE A 470 -14.54 -18.49 -1.67
CA PHE A 470 -14.89 -19.77 -1.05
C PHE A 470 -15.77 -20.62 -1.96
N LYS A 471 -15.94 -20.23 -3.22
CA LYS A 471 -16.64 -21.01 -4.24
C LYS A 471 -15.82 -22.25 -4.61
N ASP A 472 -16.47 -23.39 -4.64
CA ASP A 472 -15.87 -24.65 -5.05
C ASP A 472 -15.82 -24.71 -6.60
N GLU A 473 -14.64 -24.46 -7.19
CA GLU A 473 -14.44 -24.43 -8.65
C GLU A 473 -13.60 -25.62 -9.14
N GLU A 474 -14.27 -26.70 -9.55
CA GLU A 474 -13.68 -27.67 -10.49
C GLU A 474 -14.25 -27.47 -11.90
N LYS A 475 -13.44 -26.89 -12.81
CA LYS A 475 -13.20 -27.35 -14.21
C LYS A 475 -12.34 -26.38 -15.04
N LEU A 476 -11.24 -26.88 -15.59
CA LEU A 476 -10.50 -26.29 -16.73
C LEU A 476 -11.14 -26.75 -18.06
N THR A 477 -11.46 -25.83 -18.95
CA THR A 477 -12.00 -26.13 -20.30
C THR A 477 -10.85 -26.31 -21.30
N THR A 478 -10.74 -27.48 -21.92
CA THR A 478 -9.80 -27.76 -23.01
C THR A 478 -10.36 -27.31 -24.37
N LEU A 479 -9.54 -26.67 -25.19
CA LEU A 479 -9.90 -26.25 -26.56
C LEU A 479 -9.43 -27.24 -27.63
N PRO A 480 -10.12 -27.33 -28.77
CA PRO A 480 -9.76 -28.23 -29.88
C PRO A 480 -8.81 -27.57 -30.88
N ILE A 481 -7.68 -27.01 -30.43
CA ILE A 481 -6.64 -26.48 -31.32
C ILE A 481 -5.40 -27.36 -31.21
N THR A 482 -5.01 -28.01 -32.30
CA THR A 482 -3.79 -28.83 -32.33
C THR A 482 -2.55 -27.96 -32.55
N LYS A 483 -1.40 -28.49 -32.14
CA LYS A 483 -0.08 -27.87 -32.34
C LYS A 483 0.17 -27.53 -33.82
N GLU A 484 -0.23 -28.43 -34.71
CA GLU A 484 -0.03 -28.32 -36.17
C GLU A 484 -0.82 -27.15 -36.77
N THR A 485 -2.04 -26.91 -36.29
CA THR A 485 -2.87 -25.78 -36.74
C THR A 485 -2.22 -24.44 -36.37
N VAL A 486 -1.67 -24.33 -35.17
CA VAL A 486 -0.96 -23.10 -34.72
C VAL A 486 0.30 -22.86 -35.56
N GLU A 487 1.10 -23.90 -35.81
CA GLU A 487 2.29 -23.80 -36.67
C GLU A 487 1.96 -23.38 -38.11
N LYS A 488 0.87 -23.93 -38.68
CA LYS A 488 0.38 -23.59 -40.02
C LYS A 488 -0.05 -22.12 -40.08
N ALA A 489 -0.84 -21.66 -39.11
CA ALA A 489 -1.28 -20.26 -39.03
C ALA A 489 -0.09 -19.29 -38.98
N ILE A 490 0.97 -19.63 -38.25
CA ILE A 490 2.16 -18.79 -38.13
C ILE A 490 2.98 -18.76 -39.41
N ARG A 491 3.12 -19.89 -40.10
CA ARG A 491 3.79 -19.94 -41.42
C ARG A 491 3.05 -19.09 -42.46
N LEU A 492 1.72 -19.17 -42.46
CA LEU A 492 0.88 -18.34 -43.33
C LEU A 492 0.99 -16.86 -42.94
N GLY A 493 1.01 -16.55 -41.64
CA GLY A 493 1.19 -15.20 -41.12
C GLY A 493 2.52 -14.57 -41.53
N LEU A 494 3.61 -15.33 -41.51
CA LEU A 494 4.93 -14.87 -41.97
C LEU A 494 4.93 -14.48 -43.45
N LYS A 495 4.34 -15.32 -44.31
CA LYS A 495 4.21 -15.02 -45.75
C LYS A 495 3.38 -13.78 -45.99
N GLN A 496 2.31 -13.61 -45.23
CA GLN A 496 1.42 -12.45 -45.34
C GLN A 496 2.14 -11.17 -44.90
N PHE A 497 2.87 -11.20 -43.78
CA PHE A 497 3.68 -10.10 -43.30
C PHE A 497 4.73 -9.64 -44.33
N GLN A 498 5.47 -10.58 -44.94
CA GLN A 498 6.47 -10.26 -45.97
C GLN A 498 5.85 -9.54 -47.18
N ARG A 499 4.68 -10.00 -47.64
CA ARG A 499 3.93 -9.35 -48.72
C ARG A 499 3.50 -7.92 -48.35
N TYR A 500 3.07 -7.71 -47.11
CA TYR A 500 2.73 -6.37 -46.61
C TYR A 500 3.95 -5.44 -46.57
N GLU A 501 5.08 -5.91 -46.03
CA GLU A 501 6.33 -5.13 -45.93
C GLU A 501 6.86 -4.71 -47.31
N GLU A 502 6.85 -5.62 -48.30
CA GLU A 502 7.24 -5.31 -49.69
C GLU A 502 6.29 -4.33 -50.39
N GLY A 503 4.98 -4.51 -50.19
CA GLY A 503 3.97 -3.61 -50.73
C GLY A 503 4.09 -2.20 -50.16
N GLU A 504 4.27 -2.10 -48.84
CA GLU A 504 4.49 -0.83 -48.15
C GLU A 504 5.80 -0.16 -48.59
N GLY A 505 6.89 -0.92 -48.69
CA GLY A 505 8.18 -0.40 -49.16
C GLY A 505 8.11 0.21 -50.56
N ARG A 506 7.36 -0.41 -51.47
CA ARG A 506 7.10 0.14 -52.82
C ARG A 506 6.31 1.46 -52.75
N ARG A 507 5.28 1.54 -51.92
CA ARG A 507 4.46 2.78 -51.77
C ARG A 507 5.25 3.92 -51.14
N ILE A 508 6.06 3.64 -50.11
CA ILE A 508 6.94 4.63 -49.47
C ILE A 508 8.00 5.14 -50.46
N SER A 509 8.64 4.25 -51.23
CA SER A 509 9.67 4.63 -52.20
C SER A 509 9.12 5.45 -53.37
N ALA A 510 7.83 5.30 -53.68
CA ALA A 510 7.14 6.07 -54.72
C ALA A 510 6.73 7.48 -54.26
N GLN A 511 6.77 7.77 -52.95
CA GLN A 511 6.54 9.13 -52.42
C GLN A 511 7.87 9.88 -52.29
N LEU A 512 7.92 11.13 -52.72
CA LEU A 512 9.04 12.03 -52.42
C LEU A 512 9.16 12.16 -50.89
N GLN A 513 10.28 11.74 -50.32
CA GLN A 513 10.56 11.97 -48.90
C GLN A 513 10.77 13.47 -48.67
N ASP A 514 9.75 14.14 -48.14
CA ASP A 514 9.90 15.50 -47.63
C ASP A 514 10.70 15.46 -46.31
N THR A 515 11.97 15.89 -46.40
CA THR A 515 12.88 15.99 -45.26
C THR A 515 12.81 17.36 -44.57
N SER A 516 11.89 18.22 -44.97
CA SER A 516 11.73 19.55 -44.39
C SER A 516 11.37 19.47 -42.90
N PRO A 517 11.97 20.30 -42.03
CA PRO A 517 11.60 20.36 -40.62
C PRO A 517 10.10 20.58 -40.48
N SER A 518 9.37 19.68 -39.80
CA SER A 518 7.92 19.75 -39.60
C SER A 518 7.52 19.22 -38.22
N ALA A 519 6.30 19.53 -37.77
CA ALA A 519 5.80 18.97 -36.50
C ALA A 519 5.64 17.45 -36.57
N LEU A 520 5.28 16.90 -37.74
CA LEU A 520 5.31 15.46 -38.00
C LEU A 520 6.70 14.89 -37.79
N LEU A 521 7.70 15.48 -38.44
CA LEU A 521 9.08 14.99 -38.35
C LEU A 521 9.57 15.06 -36.89
N SER A 522 9.29 16.16 -36.19
CA SER A 522 9.70 16.32 -34.78
C SER A 522 9.05 15.25 -33.89
N HIS A 523 7.73 15.11 -33.95
CA HIS A 523 7.02 14.08 -33.17
C HIS A 523 7.46 12.66 -33.53
N ALA A 524 7.66 12.40 -34.82
CA ALA A 524 8.07 11.08 -35.29
C ALA A 524 9.48 10.70 -34.83
N LEU A 525 10.38 11.67 -34.69
CA LEU A 525 11.75 11.46 -34.21
C LEU A 525 11.80 11.35 -32.68
N LEU A 526 11.00 12.13 -31.96
CA LEU A 526 10.84 12.02 -30.49
C LEU A 526 10.28 10.64 -30.08
N MET A 527 9.36 10.08 -30.88
CA MET A 527 8.75 8.77 -30.63
C MET A 527 9.48 7.62 -31.35
N ALA A 528 10.77 7.78 -31.66
CA ALA A 528 11.51 6.80 -32.44
C ALA A 528 11.66 5.45 -31.71
N PRO A 529 11.52 4.31 -32.41
CA PRO A 529 11.85 3.03 -31.82
C PRO A 529 13.36 2.85 -31.71
N LYS A 530 13.80 2.38 -30.55
CA LYS A 530 15.11 1.75 -30.36
C LYS A 530 15.23 0.48 -31.21
N LYS A 531 16.46 0.04 -31.50
CA LYS A 531 16.71 -1.10 -32.40
C LYS A 531 16.04 -2.38 -31.90
N GLU A 532 16.11 -2.59 -30.60
CA GLU A 532 15.58 -3.72 -29.86
C GLU A 532 14.04 -3.80 -30.00
N SER A 533 13.37 -2.65 -29.97
CA SER A 533 11.92 -2.53 -30.16
C SER A 533 11.49 -2.99 -31.55
N ILE A 534 12.28 -2.67 -32.60
CA ILE A 534 11.98 -3.04 -33.99
C ILE A 534 11.98 -4.57 -34.17
N ASP A 535 12.94 -5.26 -33.54
CA ASP A 535 13.05 -6.71 -33.65
C ASP A 535 11.87 -7.44 -32.99
N ILE A 536 11.41 -6.95 -31.85
CA ILE A 536 10.22 -7.47 -31.15
C ILE A 536 8.97 -7.23 -31.99
N ALA A 537 8.83 -6.03 -32.56
CA ALA A 537 7.70 -5.65 -33.37
C ALA A 537 7.52 -6.51 -34.63
N ARG A 538 8.61 -6.93 -35.25
CA ARG A 538 8.55 -7.85 -36.39
C ARG A 538 7.95 -9.19 -36.00
N THR A 539 8.38 -9.77 -34.87
CA THR A 539 7.82 -11.01 -34.33
C THR A 539 6.34 -10.85 -34.01
N ALA A 540 6.00 -9.76 -33.32
CA ALA A 540 4.62 -9.41 -32.99
C ALA A 540 3.75 -9.25 -34.24
N SER A 541 4.28 -8.68 -35.33
CA SER A 541 3.55 -8.51 -36.59
C SER A 541 3.19 -9.85 -37.24
N VAL A 542 4.09 -10.85 -37.17
CA VAL A 542 3.80 -12.21 -37.65
C VAL A 542 2.70 -12.87 -36.82
N LEU A 543 2.74 -12.73 -35.49
CA LEU A 543 1.68 -13.23 -34.59
C LEU A 543 0.33 -12.56 -34.84
N ARG A 544 0.33 -11.31 -35.32
CA ARG A 544 -0.90 -10.55 -35.64
C ARG A 544 -1.59 -11.18 -36.84
N GLU A 545 -0.81 -11.45 -37.88
CA GLU A 545 -1.31 -12.12 -39.08
C GLU A 545 -1.73 -13.56 -38.77
N ALA A 546 -0.99 -14.27 -37.92
CA ALA A 546 -1.36 -15.62 -37.49
C ALA A 546 -2.71 -15.63 -36.74
N THR A 547 -2.93 -14.66 -35.84
CA THR A 547 -4.22 -14.48 -35.17
C THR A 547 -5.34 -14.22 -36.18
N ASN A 548 -5.11 -13.31 -37.13
CA ASN A 548 -6.08 -13.00 -38.17
C ASN A 548 -6.46 -14.26 -38.99
N ILE A 549 -5.50 -15.13 -39.29
CA ILE A 549 -5.74 -16.41 -39.97
C ILE A 549 -6.58 -17.37 -39.12
N LEU A 550 -6.30 -17.48 -37.81
CA LEU A 550 -7.06 -18.34 -36.91
C LEU A 550 -8.51 -17.86 -36.72
N VAL A 551 -8.69 -16.55 -36.57
CA VAL A 551 -10.02 -15.93 -36.38
C VAL A 551 -10.85 -15.99 -37.66
N THR A 552 -10.26 -15.72 -38.83
CA THR A 552 -11.01 -15.70 -40.10
C THR A 552 -11.13 -17.09 -40.75
N GLY A 553 -10.28 -18.04 -40.36
CA GLY A 553 -10.19 -19.36 -40.99
C GLY A 553 -9.63 -19.34 -42.42
N ILE A 554 -9.15 -18.19 -42.92
CA ILE A 554 -8.64 -18.05 -44.29
C ILE A 554 -7.33 -18.81 -44.44
N GLY A 555 -7.31 -19.81 -45.32
CA GLY A 555 -6.15 -20.69 -45.54
C GLY A 555 -6.10 -21.92 -44.62
N LEU A 556 -7.12 -22.10 -43.75
CA LEU A 556 -7.31 -23.29 -42.92
C LEU A 556 -8.41 -24.20 -43.47
N ASN A 557 -8.22 -25.52 -43.34
CA ASN A 557 -9.20 -26.55 -43.67
C ASN A 557 -10.38 -26.50 -42.69
N LYS A 558 -11.53 -27.08 -43.04
CA LYS A 558 -12.76 -26.97 -42.23
C LYS A 558 -12.58 -27.53 -40.82
N GLU A 559 -11.78 -28.59 -40.67
CA GLU A 559 -11.47 -29.29 -39.43
C GLU A 559 -10.42 -28.56 -38.56
N GLU A 560 -9.69 -27.61 -39.15
CA GLU A 560 -8.65 -26.82 -38.47
C GLU A 560 -9.18 -25.46 -37.97
N ARG A 561 -10.42 -25.09 -38.33
CA ARG A 561 -11.02 -23.80 -37.95
C ARG A 561 -11.46 -23.83 -36.49
N LEU A 562 -11.37 -22.66 -35.85
CA LEU A 562 -11.98 -22.45 -34.55
C LEU A 562 -13.50 -22.68 -34.66
N PRO A 563 -14.15 -23.26 -33.62
CA PRO A 563 -15.61 -23.28 -33.56
C PRO A 563 -16.15 -21.84 -33.55
N ASP A 564 -17.42 -21.67 -33.94
CA ASP A 564 -18.11 -20.37 -33.90
C ASP A 564 -18.21 -19.89 -32.43
N LEU A 565 -17.20 -19.13 -32.00
CA LEU A 565 -17.10 -18.51 -30.70
C LEU A 565 -17.30 -17.00 -30.86
N ASP A 566 -17.96 -16.37 -29.89
CA ASP A 566 -18.08 -14.92 -29.86
C ASP A 566 -16.71 -14.26 -29.63
N LEU A 567 -16.64 -12.97 -29.95
CA LEU A 567 -15.41 -12.19 -29.91
C LEU A 567 -14.80 -12.12 -28.50
N GLU A 568 -15.63 -12.00 -27.47
CA GLU A 568 -15.19 -11.89 -26.07
C GLU A 568 -14.55 -13.21 -25.62
N THR A 569 -15.17 -14.33 -25.96
CA THR A 569 -14.62 -15.67 -25.73
C THR A 569 -13.27 -15.86 -26.45
N LEU A 570 -13.14 -15.41 -27.71
CA LEU A 570 -11.87 -15.48 -28.45
C LEU A 570 -10.78 -14.59 -27.86
N GLN A 571 -11.12 -13.39 -27.38
CA GLN A 571 -10.19 -12.47 -26.72
C GLN A 571 -9.63 -13.05 -25.42
N GLN A 572 -10.42 -13.85 -24.69
CA GLN A 572 -9.97 -14.53 -23.49
C GLN A 572 -9.10 -15.76 -23.78
N ILE A 573 -9.46 -16.51 -24.83
CA ILE A 573 -8.85 -17.81 -25.14
C ILE A 573 -7.50 -17.68 -25.84
N LEU A 574 -7.43 -16.91 -26.93
CA LEU A 574 -6.27 -16.91 -27.83
C LEU A 574 -4.97 -16.46 -27.13
N PRO A 575 -4.98 -15.46 -26.22
CA PRO A 575 -3.79 -15.09 -25.47
C PRO A 575 -3.26 -16.16 -24.51
N GLN A 576 -4.10 -17.10 -24.08
CA GLN A 576 -3.70 -18.18 -23.17
C GLN A 576 -2.89 -19.28 -23.89
N ILE A 577 -2.86 -19.27 -25.22
CA ILE A 577 -2.08 -20.22 -26.01
C ILE A 577 -0.61 -19.83 -25.91
N ASP A 578 0.17 -20.61 -25.16
CA ASP A 578 1.61 -20.47 -25.06
C ASP A 578 2.28 -20.90 -26.38
N VAL A 579 2.43 -19.93 -27.26
CA VAL A 579 3.05 -20.14 -28.57
C VAL A 579 4.52 -20.56 -28.44
N GLY A 580 5.19 -20.20 -27.35
CA GLY A 580 6.57 -20.62 -27.07
C GLY A 580 6.71 -22.13 -26.92
N LYS A 581 5.74 -22.78 -26.26
CA LYS A 581 5.67 -24.25 -26.12
C LYS A 581 5.33 -24.98 -27.41
N VAL A 582 4.61 -24.32 -28.33
CA VAL A 582 4.23 -24.90 -29.61
C VAL A 582 5.46 -25.00 -30.53
N ILE A 583 6.20 -23.91 -30.73
CA ILE A 583 7.15 -23.84 -31.85
C ILE A 583 8.62 -23.98 -31.44
N GLY A 584 8.95 -23.98 -30.13
CA GLY A 584 10.33 -24.16 -29.65
C GLY A 584 11.28 -23.07 -30.15
N ASN A 585 11.32 -21.93 -29.45
CA ASN A 585 12.05 -20.70 -29.77
C ASN A 585 11.65 -20.09 -31.15
N PHE A 586 11.17 -18.84 -31.15
CA PHE A 586 10.71 -18.15 -32.36
C PHE A 586 11.84 -17.67 -33.28
N THR A 587 13.05 -17.48 -32.74
CA THR A 587 14.18 -16.87 -33.45
C THR A 587 14.60 -17.62 -34.74
N PRO A 588 14.67 -18.97 -34.76
CA PRO A 588 14.99 -19.73 -35.97
C PRO A 588 13.95 -19.59 -37.10
N PHE A 589 12.68 -19.30 -36.78
CA PHE A 589 11.59 -19.20 -37.76
C PHE A 589 11.55 -17.88 -38.53
N LEU A 590 12.26 -16.84 -38.05
CA LEU A 590 12.24 -15.48 -38.63
C LEU A 590 13.45 -15.14 -39.52
N ALA A 591 14.31 -16.13 -39.83
CA ALA A 591 15.44 -16.04 -40.76
C ALA A 591 16.36 -14.82 -40.54
N ARG A 592 16.84 -14.62 -39.30
CA ARG A 592 18.03 -13.80 -39.03
C ARG A 592 18.95 -14.49 -38.04
N ASP A 593 20.25 -14.31 -38.25
CA ASP A 593 21.27 -14.56 -37.22
C ASP A 593 20.83 -13.88 -35.91
N PRO A 594 20.97 -14.53 -34.76
CA PRO A 594 20.82 -13.86 -33.48
C PRO A 594 21.79 -12.67 -33.49
N LEU A 595 21.24 -11.45 -33.52
CA LEU A 595 22.03 -10.25 -33.27
C LEU A 595 22.79 -10.44 -31.95
N PRO A 596 23.97 -9.81 -31.76
CA PRO A 596 24.68 -9.81 -30.49
C PRO A 596 23.90 -8.99 -29.45
N LYS A 597 22.71 -9.46 -29.05
CA LYS A 597 21.89 -8.91 -27.97
C LYS A 597 22.63 -9.02 -26.64
N GLU A 598 23.48 -10.05 -26.51
CA GLU A 598 24.24 -10.38 -25.30
C GLU A 598 25.12 -9.22 -24.78
N GLN A 599 25.58 -8.29 -25.64
CA GLN A 599 26.43 -7.19 -25.19
C GLN A 599 25.66 -6.01 -24.55
N CYS A 600 24.48 -5.65 -25.07
CA CYS A 600 23.72 -4.47 -24.62
C CYS A 600 22.53 -4.80 -23.71
N LEU A 601 21.97 -6.00 -23.84
CA LEU A 601 20.85 -6.53 -23.05
C LEU A 601 21.22 -7.92 -22.52
N PRO A 602 22.12 -8.00 -21.53
CA PRO A 602 22.49 -9.28 -20.95
C PRO A 602 21.28 -9.89 -20.22
N GLU A 603 20.95 -11.14 -20.57
CA GLU A 603 19.89 -11.94 -19.95
C GLU A 603 20.49 -13.19 -19.26
N PRO A 604 21.40 -13.03 -18.28
CA PRO A 604 22.05 -14.16 -17.65
C PRO A 604 21.02 -15.02 -16.91
N LEU A 605 21.10 -16.33 -17.13
CA LEU A 605 20.35 -17.34 -16.39
C LEU A 605 21.31 -18.43 -15.87
N PRO A 606 21.11 -18.94 -14.64
CA PRO A 606 20.10 -18.52 -13.67
C PRO A 606 20.35 -17.09 -13.15
N CYS A 607 19.29 -16.41 -12.68
CA CYS A 607 19.43 -15.08 -12.08
C CYS A 607 20.34 -15.11 -10.85
N ASP A 608 21.27 -14.16 -10.77
CA ASP A 608 22.09 -13.97 -9.57
C ASP A 608 21.30 -13.22 -8.48
N HIS A 609 20.78 -14.00 -7.53
CA HIS A 609 20.05 -13.49 -6.37
C HIS A 609 20.92 -12.70 -5.38
N THR A 610 22.26 -12.82 -5.48
CA THR A 610 23.21 -12.13 -4.61
C THR A 610 23.66 -10.78 -5.16
N SER A 611 23.34 -10.48 -6.43
CA SER A 611 23.69 -9.19 -7.03
C SER A 611 22.99 -8.03 -6.31
N LYS A 612 23.82 -7.11 -5.81
CA LYS A 612 23.41 -5.91 -5.07
C LYS A 612 22.75 -4.85 -5.95
N TYR A 613 23.03 -4.85 -7.26
CA TYR A 613 22.64 -3.77 -8.17
C TYR A 613 21.63 -4.23 -9.22
N ARG A 614 20.74 -3.30 -9.58
CA ARG A 614 19.76 -3.48 -10.65
C ARG A 614 20.48 -3.53 -12.00
N SER A 615 20.05 -4.44 -12.87
CA SER A 615 20.39 -4.38 -14.29
C SER A 615 19.75 -3.14 -14.94
N TYR A 616 20.28 -2.69 -16.08
CA TYR A 616 19.74 -1.52 -16.79
C TYR A 616 18.41 -1.80 -17.50
N SER A 617 18.16 -3.06 -17.86
CA SER A 617 16.92 -3.46 -18.55
C SER A 617 15.80 -3.86 -17.59
N GLY A 618 16.07 -3.93 -16.28
CA GLY A 618 15.15 -4.50 -15.28
C GLY A 618 15.23 -6.02 -15.13
N TRP A 619 16.00 -6.71 -15.99
CA TRP A 619 16.19 -8.16 -15.96
C TRP A 619 16.59 -8.67 -14.57
N CYS A 620 15.99 -9.78 -14.14
CA CYS A 620 16.18 -10.41 -12.82
C CYS A 620 15.81 -9.52 -11.61
N ASN A 621 15.01 -8.46 -11.78
CA ASN A 621 14.36 -7.82 -10.63
C ASN A 621 13.50 -8.84 -9.90
N ASN A 622 12.59 -9.49 -10.63
CA ASN A 622 11.86 -10.65 -10.15
C ASN A 622 12.64 -11.93 -10.48
N LEU A 623 13.06 -12.67 -9.44
CA LEU A 623 13.91 -13.86 -9.60
C LEU A 623 13.16 -15.08 -10.15
N LYS A 624 11.83 -15.16 -9.92
CA LYS A 624 10.98 -16.26 -10.42
C LYS A 624 10.53 -16.01 -11.86
N ASN A 625 10.23 -14.75 -12.19
CA ASN A 625 9.76 -14.31 -13.50
C ASN A 625 10.67 -13.17 -14.02
N PRO A 626 11.88 -13.46 -14.54
CA PRO A 626 12.89 -12.43 -14.87
C PRO A 626 12.50 -11.40 -15.92
N LYS A 627 11.33 -11.55 -16.57
CA LYS A 627 10.79 -10.68 -17.61
C LYS A 627 9.86 -9.57 -17.09
N PHE A 628 9.38 -9.66 -15.85
CA PHE A 628 8.40 -8.72 -15.30
C PHE A 628 9.00 -7.31 -15.14
N GLY A 629 8.33 -6.30 -15.69
CA GLY A 629 8.74 -4.90 -15.61
C GLY A 629 9.93 -4.50 -16.51
N ASN A 630 10.42 -5.39 -17.35
CA ASN A 630 11.62 -5.14 -18.16
C ASN A 630 11.39 -4.09 -19.27
N ALA A 631 12.46 -3.44 -19.68
CA ALA A 631 12.48 -2.70 -20.94
C ALA A 631 12.24 -3.62 -22.14
N PHE A 632 11.72 -3.04 -23.22
CA PHE A 632 11.43 -3.75 -24.47
C PHE A 632 10.44 -4.88 -24.29
N SER A 633 9.38 -4.64 -23.51
CA SER A 633 8.33 -5.60 -23.21
C SER A 633 6.96 -5.06 -23.62
N GLN A 634 5.96 -5.95 -23.71
CA GLN A 634 4.58 -5.53 -23.90
C GLN A 634 4.04 -4.88 -22.63
N MET A 635 3.22 -3.84 -22.77
CA MET A 635 2.49 -3.27 -21.64
C MET A 635 1.37 -4.23 -21.18
N ARG A 636 1.04 -4.19 -19.89
CA ARG A 636 -0.11 -4.95 -19.35
C ARG A 636 -1.42 -4.19 -19.61
N ARG A 637 -2.55 -4.85 -19.40
CA ARG A 637 -3.88 -4.24 -19.53
C ARG A 637 -4.66 -4.37 -18.23
N LEU A 638 -5.41 -3.34 -17.85
CA LEU A 638 -6.34 -3.41 -16.72
C LEU A 638 -7.72 -3.95 -17.12
N LEU A 639 -8.10 -3.74 -18.38
CA LEU A 639 -9.31 -4.25 -19.02
C LEU A 639 -8.96 -4.81 -20.40
N ASP A 640 -9.79 -5.72 -20.90
CA ASP A 640 -9.66 -6.22 -22.27
C ASP A 640 -9.77 -5.06 -23.29
N PRO A 641 -9.02 -5.13 -24.40
CA PRO A 641 -8.96 -4.02 -25.34
C PRO A 641 -10.25 -3.85 -26.14
N ALA A 642 -10.59 -2.59 -26.40
CA ALA A 642 -11.69 -2.19 -27.27
C ALA A 642 -11.15 -1.86 -28.68
N TYR A 643 -11.11 -2.86 -29.55
CA TYR A 643 -10.86 -2.74 -30.98
C TYR A 643 -12.16 -2.98 -31.77
N ASP A 644 -12.35 -2.31 -32.91
CA ASP A 644 -13.58 -2.45 -33.73
C ASP A 644 -13.75 -3.88 -34.26
N ASP A 645 -12.66 -4.60 -34.46
CA ASP A 645 -12.61 -6.03 -34.85
C ASP A 645 -12.23 -6.96 -33.68
N GLY A 646 -12.10 -6.43 -32.46
CA GLY A 646 -11.64 -7.14 -31.26
C GLY A 646 -10.14 -7.42 -31.18
N PHE A 647 -9.37 -7.22 -32.25
CA PHE A 647 -7.98 -7.67 -32.29
C PHE A 647 -6.97 -6.58 -32.68
N ASP A 648 -7.20 -5.78 -33.72
CA ASP A 648 -6.20 -4.80 -34.19
C ASP A 648 -6.80 -3.46 -34.64
N THR A 649 -7.99 -3.45 -35.22
CA THR A 649 -8.56 -2.25 -35.84
C THR A 649 -8.95 -1.23 -34.76
N PRO A 650 -8.35 -0.01 -34.73
CA PRO A 650 -8.63 1.00 -33.71
C PRO A 650 -10.13 1.31 -33.59
N ARG A 651 -10.57 1.69 -32.38
CA ARG A 651 -11.98 2.03 -32.14
C ARG A 651 -12.38 3.28 -32.94
N THR A 652 -13.29 3.13 -33.89
CA THR A 652 -13.83 4.25 -34.70
C THR A 652 -15.35 4.35 -34.63
N ARG A 653 -16.03 3.34 -34.09
CA ARG A 653 -17.49 3.30 -34.01
C ARG A 653 -18.03 3.61 -32.61
N SER A 654 -19.10 4.38 -32.59
CA SER A 654 -19.94 4.64 -31.42
C SER A 654 -20.71 3.37 -31.05
N VAL A 655 -21.05 3.23 -29.77
CA VAL A 655 -21.97 2.18 -29.31
C VAL A 655 -23.35 2.22 -29.99
N LEU A 656 -23.71 3.35 -30.62
CA LEU A 656 -24.93 3.51 -31.42
C LEU A 656 -24.74 3.20 -32.92
N GLY A 657 -23.58 2.66 -33.32
CA GLY A 657 -23.26 2.21 -34.68
C GLY A 657 -22.77 3.30 -35.66
N GLY A 658 -22.79 4.58 -35.27
CA GLY A 658 -22.22 5.68 -36.07
C GLY A 658 -20.72 5.89 -35.87
N GLU A 659 -20.09 6.82 -36.59
CA GLU A 659 -18.68 7.20 -36.37
C GLU A 659 -18.51 7.95 -35.03
N LEU A 660 -17.40 7.69 -34.34
CA LEU A 660 -16.96 8.50 -33.21
C LEU A 660 -16.52 9.90 -33.66
N PRO A 661 -16.69 10.93 -32.82
CA PRO A 661 -16.15 12.25 -33.10
C PRO A 661 -14.63 12.21 -33.29
N SER A 662 -14.11 13.05 -34.19
CA SER A 662 -12.67 13.22 -34.35
C SER A 662 -12.02 13.66 -33.03
N ALA A 663 -10.83 13.13 -32.73
CA ALA A 663 -10.05 13.53 -31.56
C ALA A 663 -9.82 15.05 -31.50
N ARG A 664 -9.68 15.71 -32.66
CA ARG A 664 -9.54 17.17 -32.74
C ARG A 664 -10.83 17.91 -32.34
N LYS A 665 -11.99 17.40 -32.77
CA LYS A 665 -13.28 17.97 -32.36
C LYS A 665 -13.47 17.90 -30.85
N ILE A 666 -13.13 16.75 -30.24
CA ILE A 666 -13.16 16.60 -28.78
C ILE A 666 -12.19 17.58 -28.11
N SER A 667 -10.97 17.73 -28.62
CA SER A 667 -10.00 18.71 -28.11
C SER A 667 -10.54 20.15 -28.16
N ASN A 668 -11.19 20.56 -29.25
CA ASN A 668 -11.77 21.90 -29.38
C ASN A 668 -12.92 22.15 -28.39
N VAL A 669 -13.78 21.15 -28.16
CA VAL A 669 -14.97 21.29 -27.29
C VAL A 669 -14.61 21.13 -25.81
N VAL A 670 -13.84 20.10 -25.47
CA VAL A 670 -13.56 19.70 -24.09
C VAL A 670 -12.29 20.35 -23.55
N HIS A 671 -11.24 20.47 -24.37
CA HIS A 671 -9.91 20.89 -23.93
C HIS A 671 -9.52 22.30 -24.39
N SER A 672 -10.49 23.23 -24.43
CA SER A 672 -10.22 24.62 -24.74
C SER A 672 -9.24 25.26 -23.74
N ASP A 673 -8.46 26.25 -24.19
CA ASP A 673 -7.50 26.94 -23.34
C ASP A 673 -8.21 27.85 -22.34
N ALA A 674 -7.80 27.78 -21.07
CA ALA A 674 -8.24 28.68 -20.01
C ALA A 674 -7.07 28.94 -19.05
N PRO A 675 -6.67 30.20 -18.80
CA PRO A 675 -5.53 30.52 -17.94
C PRO A 675 -5.89 30.43 -16.44
N LYS A 676 -6.27 29.23 -15.99
CA LYS A 676 -6.56 28.92 -14.59
C LYS A 676 -5.30 28.40 -13.90
N PHE A 677 -4.79 29.15 -12.93
CA PHE A 677 -3.61 28.76 -12.16
C PHE A 677 -4.01 28.04 -10.87
N HIS A 678 -3.20 27.06 -10.45
CA HIS A 678 -3.38 26.44 -9.15
C HIS A 678 -2.84 27.34 -8.04
N VAL A 679 -3.60 27.52 -6.96
CA VAL A 679 -3.23 28.44 -5.88
C VAL A 679 -2.15 27.89 -4.93
N LYS A 680 -1.94 26.57 -4.88
CA LYS A 680 -1.02 25.92 -3.94
C LYS A 680 0.19 25.23 -4.55
N PHE A 681 0.21 24.95 -5.86
CA PHE A 681 1.22 24.06 -6.45
C PHE A 681 2.11 24.82 -7.41
N THR A 682 3.41 24.57 -7.33
CA THR A 682 4.40 25.18 -8.22
C THR A 682 4.43 24.48 -9.57
N HIS A 683 5.02 25.13 -10.56
CA HIS A 683 5.22 24.54 -11.88
C HIS A 683 6.20 23.35 -11.86
N MET A 684 7.00 23.20 -10.80
CA MET A 684 7.84 22.03 -10.54
C MET A 684 7.02 20.73 -10.41
N LEU A 685 5.78 20.80 -9.91
CA LEU A 685 4.90 19.61 -9.82
C LEU A 685 4.67 18.97 -11.20
N MET A 686 4.40 19.81 -12.21
CA MET A 686 4.27 19.40 -13.61
C MET A 686 5.58 18.83 -14.14
N GLN A 687 6.68 19.58 -13.94
CA GLN A 687 7.98 19.20 -14.50
C GLN A 687 8.51 17.88 -13.94
N PHE A 688 8.34 17.65 -12.65
CA PHE A 688 8.76 16.41 -12.00
C PHE A 688 7.87 15.23 -12.41
N GLY A 689 6.56 15.46 -12.61
CA GLY A 689 5.67 14.46 -13.19
C GLY A 689 6.11 14.00 -14.58
N GLN A 690 6.63 14.91 -15.40
CA GLN A 690 7.18 14.56 -16.72
C GLN A 690 8.47 13.73 -16.62
N ILE A 691 9.38 14.06 -15.71
CA ILE A 691 10.58 13.25 -15.44
C ILE A 691 10.19 11.82 -15.02
N LEU A 692 9.17 11.71 -14.17
CA LEU A 692 8.65 10.44 -13.68
C LEU A 692 8.03 9.61 -14.83
N ASP A 693 7.24 10.22 -15.72
CA ASP A 693 6.73 9.57 -16.93
C ASP A 693 7.88 9.00 -17.79
N HIS A 694 8.91 9.83 -18.01
CA HIS A 694 10.06 9.48 -18.85
C HIS A 694 10.98 8.44 -18.22
N ASP A 695 10.80 8.09 -16.94
CA ASP A 695 11.52 7.00 -16.30
C ASP A 695 10.85 5.63 -16.53
N MET A 696 9.52 5.64 -16.65
CA MET A 696 8.70 4.42 -16.62
C MET A 696 8.18 4.00 -18.00
N MET A 697 7.96 4.94 -18.91
CA MET A 697 7.22 4.65 -20.14
C MET A 697 7.67 5.45 -21.37
N HIS A 698 7.79 4.71 -22.47
CA HIS A 698 7.96 5.25 -23.81
C HIS A 698 7.42 4.25 -24.83
N SER A 699 6.29 4.57 -25.46
CA SER A 699 5.71 3.74 -26.51
C SER A 699 6.12 4.24 -27.89
N PRO A 700 7.08 3.60 -28.57
CA PRO A 700 7.55 4.07 -29.86
C PRO A 700 6.50 3.89 -30.95
N ILE A 701 6.59 4.68 -32.02
CA ILE A 701 5.67 4.57 -33.18
C ILE A 701 6.19 3.60 -34.25
N SER A 702 5.25 3.03 -35.02
CA SER A 702 5.53 2.21 -36.19
C SER A 702 6.33 2.96 -37.26
N ARG A 703 7.18 2.20 -37.96
CA ARG A 703 8.09 2.68 -39.00
C ARG A 703 7.97 1.79 -40.23
N GLY A 704 8.21 2.38 -41.40
CA GLY A 704 8.29 1.62 -42.64
C GLY A 704 9.58 0.80 -42.74
N PRO A 705 9.75 0.02 -43.81
CA PRO A 705 10.95 -0.77 -44.07
C PRO A 705 12.22 0.09 -43.95
N LYS A 706 13.29 -0.50 -43.39
CA LYS A 706 14.57 0.18 -43.09
C LYS A 706 14.44 1.37 -42.11
N ASN A 707 13.47 1.33 -41.19
CA ASN A 707 13.23 2.37 -40.18
C ASN A 707 12.88 3.75 -40.81
N THR A 708 12.14 3.72 -41.93
CA THR A 708 11.70 4.94 -42.62
C THR A 708 10.50 5.58 -41.90
N ILE A 709 10.44 6.91 -41.89
CA ILE A 709 9.34 7.66 -41.27
C ILE A 709 8.10 7.54 -42.16
N LEU A 710 6.97 7.16 -41.57
CA LEU A 710 5.68 7.10 -42.27
C LEU A 710 5.08 8.49 -42.38
N ASN A 711 4.89 8.98 -43.61
CA ASN A 711 4.21 10.26 -43.85
C ASN A 711 2.68 10.10 -43.79
N CYS A 712 2.14 9.99 -42.58
CA CYS A 712 0.71 9.82 -42.34
C CYS A 712 -0.08 11.14 -42.42
N SER A 713 0.35 12.12 -43.22
CA SER A 713 -0.30 13.44 -43.32
C SER A 713 -1.57 13.43 -44.17
N SER A 714 -1.67 12.52 -45.13
CA SER A 714 -2.88 12.38 -45.95
C SER A 714 -3.97 11.62 -45.19
N CYS A 715 -5.22 12.04 -45.31
CA CYS A 715 -6.35 11.41 -44.62
C CYS A 715 -6.61 9.95 -45.08
N ASP A 716 -6.19 9.59 -46.28
CA ASP A 716 -6.30 8.25 -46.87
C ASP A 716 -5.03 7.40 -46.69
N SER A 717 -4.04 7.89 -45.92
CA SER A 717 -2.73 7.24 -45.77
C SER A 717 -2.79 5.84 -45.14
N ALA A 718 -3.86 5.52 -44.41
CA ALA A 718 -4.12 4.17 -43.89
C ALA A 718 -4.26 3.14 -45.02
N GLN A 719 -4.84 3.55 -46.16
CA GLN A 719 -5.06 2.70 -47.34
C GLN A 719 -3.98 2.90 -48.40
N THR A 720 -3.54 4.16 -48.60
CA THR A 720 -2.63 4.52 -49.71
C THR A 720 -1.16 4.43 -49.35
N LEU A 721 -0.79 4.39 -48.08
CA LEU A 721 0.60 4.31 -47.62
C LEU A 721 0.85 3.07 -46.76
N SER A 722 0.30 3.04 -45.55
CA SER A 722 0.55 1.99 -44.55
C SER A 722 -0.66 1.83 -43.63
N ILE A 723 -0.97 0.57 -43.27
CA ILE A 723 -1.97 0.23 -42.26
C ILE A 723 -1.63 0.77 -40.85
N HIS A 724 -0.39 1.25 -40.67
CA HIS A 724 0.07 1.88 -39.45
C HIS A 724 -0.20 3.39 -39.40
N CYS A 725 -0.74 3.99 -40.46
CA CYS A 725 -1.22 5.36 -40.43
C CYS A 725 -2.65 5.42 -39.86
N PHE A 726 -2.88 6.36 -38.94
CA PHE A 726 -4.20 6.60 -38.35
C PHE A 726 -4.44 8.11 -38.14
N PRO A 727 -4.47 8.90 -39.24
CA PRO A 727 -4.50 10.35 -39.21
C PRO A 727 -5.73 10.92 -38.49
N ILE A 728 -5.57 12.06 -37.83
CA ILE A 728 -6.66 12.75 -37.10
C ILE A 728 -7.35 13.72 -38.06
N LYS A 729 -8.64 13.47 -38.31
CA LYS A 729 -9.47 14.29 -39.20
C LYS A 729 -9.71 15.70 -38.64
N ILE A 730 -9.65 16.70 -39.52
CA ILE A 730 -10.00 18.10 -39.19
C ILE A 730 -11.38 18.40 -39.78
N ASP A 731 -12.31 18.80 -38.92
CA ASP A 731 -13.70 19.07 -39.33
C ASP A 731 -13.84 20.50 -39.90
N HIS A 732 -14.93 20.74 -40.65
CA HIS A 732 -15.17 22.00 -41.37
C HIS A 732 -15.29 23.24 -40.47
N ASP A 733 -15.67 23.05 -39.22
CA ASP A 733 -15.88 24.05 -38.18
C ASP A 733 -14.69 24.21 -37.23
N ASP A 734 -13.52 23.61 -37.54
CA ASP A 734 -12.33 23.79 -36.71
C ASP A 734 -11.93 25.28 -36.62
N PRO A 735 -11.73 25.82 -35.40
CA PRO A 735 -11.50 27.25 -35.20
C PRO A 735 -10.08 27.70 -35.59
N PHE A 736 -9.16 26.78 -35.84
CA PHE A 736 -7.74 27.11 -36.07
C PHE A 736 -7.20 26.48 -37.36
N PHE A 737 -7.33 25.17 -37.54
CA PHE A 737 -6.81 24.48 -38.72
C PHE A 737 -7.86 24.43 -39.85
N PRO A 738 -7.54 24.84 -41.09
CA PRO A 738 -8.46 24.72 -42.20
C PRO A 738 -8.74 23.26 -42.54
N ALA A 739 -10.01 22.89 -42.74
CA ALA A 739 -10.41 21.51 -43.05
C ALA A 739 -9.90 20.98 -44.41
N ARG A 740 -9.42 21.88 -45.28
CA ARG A 740 -8.85 21.55 -46.59
C ARG A 740 -7.53 22.28 -46.80
N HIS A 741 -6.64 21.65 -47.56
CA HIS A 741 -5.44 22.29 -48.08
C HIS A 741 -5.80 23.26 -49.23
N SER A 742 -4.84 24.08 -49.66
CA SER A 742 -5.02 25.07 -50.73
C SER A 742 -5.36 24.45 -52.10
N ASP A 743 -5.02 23.19 -52.31
CA ASP A 743 -5.33 22.35 -53.47
C ASP A 743 -6.69 21.63 -53.36
N GLY A 744 -7.47 21.88 -52.30
CA GLY A 744 -8.83 21.38 -52.11
C GLY A 744 -8.94 19.99 -51.48
N ARG A 745 -7.85 19.23 -51.29
CA ARG A 745 -7.89 17.93 -50.58
C ARG A 745 -8.18 18.11 -49.08
N PRO A 746 -8.85 17.13 -48.43
CA PRO A 746 -9.07 17.14 -46.99
C PRO A 746 -7.75 17.23 -46.21
N ARG A 747 -7.75 18.00 -45.13
CA ARG A 747 -6.61 18.14 -44.23
C ARG A 747 -6.78 17.21 -43.03
N CYS A 748 -5.71 16.50 -42.69
CA CYS A 748 -5.62 15.73 -41.45
C CYS A 748 -4.33 16.09 -40.69
N MET A 749 -4.36 15.93 -39.36
CA MET A 749 -3.13 15.92 -38.57
C MET A 749 -2.49 14.53 -38.66
N PRO A 750 -1.18 14.44 -38.91
CA PRO A 750 -0.51 13.17 -39.09
C PRO A 750 -0.38 12.43 -37.77
N PHE A 751 -0.67 11.13 -37.81
CA PHE A 751 -0.56 10.25 -36.66
C PHE A 751 -0.19 8.83 -37.12
N ALA A 752 0.85 8.27 -36.53
CA ALA A 752 1.29 6.89 -36.74
C ALA A 752 0.99 6.06 -35.49
N ARG A 753 0.48 4.85 -35.72
CA ARG A 753 0.17 3.86 -34.68
C ARG A 753 1.43 3.43 -33.94
N SER A 754 1.28 3.05 -32.68
CA SER A 754 2.36 2.59 -31.81
C SER A 754 2.86 1.21 -32.23
N LEU A 755 4.14 0.94 -31.97
CA LEU A 755 4.80 -0.29 -32.33
C LEU A 755 4.23 -1.50 -31.56
N LEU A 756 4.14 -2.65 -32.23
CA LEU A 756 3.62 -3.90 -31.67
C LEU A 756 4.64 -4.58 -30.75
N ALA A 757 4.17 -5.24 -29.69
CA ALA A 757 4.97 -6.09 -28.81
C ALA A 757 4.29 -7.39 -28.39
N GLN A 758 3.15 -7.74 -28.99
CA GLN A 758 2.43 -8.95 -28.60
C GLN A 758 3.32 -10.20 -28.74
N VAL A 759 3.31 -11.03 -27.71
CA VAL A 759 4.07 -12.28 -27.64
C VAL A 759 3.18 -13.53 -27.65
N SER A 760 1.86 -13.35 -27.67
CA SER A 760 0.84 -14.38 -27.76
C SER A 760 -0.01 -14.21 -29.02
N LEU A 761 -0.85 -15.19 -29.31
CA LEU A 761 -1.97 -15.01 -30.24
C LEU A 761 -3.04 -14.12 -29.59
N GLY A 762 -3.92 -13.52 -30.40
CA GLY A 762 -4.99 -12.65 -29.94
C GLY A 762 -4.76 -11.18 -30.29
N TYR A 763 -5.16 -10.29 -29.39
CA TYR A 763 -5.24 -8.86 -29.68
C TYR A 763 -3.87 -8.17 -29.70
N ARG A 764 -3.82 -7.06 -30.44
CA ARG A 764 -2.72 -6.10 -30.50
C ARG A 764 -2.34 -5.63 -29.11
N ASN A 765 -1.03 -5.65 -28.83
CA ASN A 765 -0.45 -5.05 -27.64
C ASN A 765 0.79 -4.21 -27.98
N GLN A 766 0.95 -3.08 -27.31
CA GLN A 766 1.99 -2.09 -27.59
C GLN A 766 3.22 -2.28 -26.70
N LEU A 767 4.36 -1.82 -27.21
CA LEU A 767 5.66 -1.92 -26.57
C LEU A 767 5.89 -0.77 -25.56
N ASN A 768 6.59 -1.09 -24.45
CA ASN A 768 7.34 -0.13 -23.66
C ASN A 768 8.85 -0.33 -23.90
N GLN A 769 9.57 0.72 -24.32
CA GLN A 769 11.02 0.62 -24.58
C GLN A 769 11.90 1.08 -23.40
N LEU A 770 11.27 1.42 -22.27
CA LEU A 770 11.93 1.72 -20.99
C LEU A 770 11.60 0.66 -19.95
N THR A 771 12.39 0.60 -18.87
CA THR A 771 12.04 -0.23 -17.72
C THR A 771 10.77 0.34 -17.07
N SER A 772 10.00 -0.50 -16.38
CA SER A 772 8.82 -0.01 -15.65
C SER A 772 9.18 0.57 -14.29
N PHE A 773 10.36 0.23 -13.76
CA PHE A 773 10.76 0.56 -12.40
C PHE A 773 11.09 2.05 -12.25
N LEU A 774 10.98 2.55 -11.02
CA LEU A 774 11.45 3.89 -10.66
C LEU A 774 12.96 3.82 -10.40
N ASP A 775 13.75 3.63 -11.45
CA ASP A 775 15.18 3.33 -11.37
C ASP A 775 16.07 4.40 -12.02
N ALA A 776 15.48 5.57 -12.30
CA ALA A 776 16.14 6.71 -12.91
C ALA A 776 16.85 6.35 -14.23
N SER A 777 16.28 5.41 -15.00
CA SER A 777 16.65 5.14 -16.38
C SER A 777 16.61 6.40 -17.26
N THR A 778 15.84 7.41 -16.89
CA THR A 778 15.90 8.75 -17.52
C THR A 778 17.29 9.42 -17.43
N ILE A 779 18.10 9.04 -16.44
CA ILE A 779 19.49 9.47 -16.24
C ILE A 779 20.46 8.41 -16.76
N TYR A 780 20.22 7.13 -16.46
CA TYR A 780 21.19 6.04 -16.64
C TYR A 780 21.01 5.21 -17.92
N GLY A 781 19.91 5.40 -18.65
CA GLY A 781 19.53 4.59 -19.80
C GLY A 781 18.88 3.25 -19.40
N SER A 782 18.26 2.58 -20.38
CA SER A 782 17.57 1.29 -20.18
C SER A 782 18.35 0.09 -20.76
N THR A 783 19.57 0.33 -21.21
CA THR A 783 20.48 -0.69 -21.75
C THR A 783 21.89 -0.46 -21.23
N GLN A 784 22.70 -1.54 -21.18
CA GLN A 784 24.11 -1.44 -20.78
C GLN A 784 24.90 -0.50 -21.70
N CYS A 785 24.56 -0.49 -22.99
CA CYS A 785 25.24 0.32 -23.99
C CYS A 785 24.90 1.81 -23.89
N GLU A 786 23.67 2.17 -23.51
CA GLU A 786 23.31 3.56 -23.17
C GLU A 786 24.05 4.03 -21.93
N ALA A 787 24.00 3.23 -20.86
CA ALA A 787 24.70 3.53 -19.62
C ALA A 787 26.20 3.74 -19.83
N ASN A 788 26.85 2.87 -20.62
CA ASN A 788 28.27 3.00 -20.94
C ASN A 788 28.58 4.31 -21.67
N LYS A 789 27.72 4.80 -22.56
CA LYS A 789 27.94 6.09 -23.25
C LYS A 789 27.79 7.30 -22.33
N LEU A 790 26.97 7.15 -21.29
CA LEU A 790 26.67 8.20 -20.31
C LEU A 790 27.69 8.25 -19.17
N ARG A 791 28.55 7.24 -19.05
CA ARG A 791 29.59 7.17 -18.01
C ARG A 791 30.87 7.84 -18.45
N LEU A 792 31.55 8.46 -17.48
CA LEU A 792 32.90 8.98 -17.67
C LEU A 792 33.97 7.86 -17.58
N PHE A 793 33.64 6.76 -16.88
CA PHE A 793 34.57 5.69 -16.50
C PHE A 793 35.78 6.20 -15.69
N SER A 794 35.57 7.28 -14.96
CA SER A 794 36.53 7.82 -14.01
C SER A 794 35.80 8.31 -12.76
N ASP A 795 36.34 7.98 -11.60
CA ASP A 795 35.82 8.33 -10.26
C ASP A 795 34.33 7.97 -10.04
N GLY A 796 33.79 7.00 -10.78
CA GLY A 796 32.39 6.59 -10.72
C GLY A 796 31.39 7.61 -11.26
N LYS A 797 31.84 8.60 -12.04
CA LYS A 797 31.00 9.71 -12.52
C LYS A 797 30.25 9.40 -13.81
N LEU A 798 29.13 10.10 -13.99
CA LEU A 798 28.53 10.32 -15.31
C LEU A 798 29.37 11.33 -16.11
N ASN A 799 29.38 11.14 -17.42
CA ASN A 799 29.99 12.06 -18.38
C ASN A 799 29.24 13.40 -18.36
N PHE A 800 29.97 14.50 -18.51
CA PHE A 800 29.42 15.85 -18.44
C PHE A 800 30.16 16.79 -19.40
N THR A 801 29.59 17.95 -19.68
CA THR A 801 30.24 19.01 -20.45
C THR A 801 30.42 20.24 -19.56
N ASP A 802 31.65 20.76 -19.51
CA ASP A 802 31.94 22.05 -18.89
C ASP A 802 31.68 23.16 -19.91
N LEU A 803 30.65 23.99 -19.65
CA LEU A 803 30.27 25.15 -20.46
C LEU A 803 30.95 26.45 -19.99
N GLY A 804 31.85 26.38 -19.01
CA GLY A 804 32.55 27.51 -18.38
C GLY A 804 31.70 28.23 -17.33
N PHE A 805 30.44 28.53 -17.63
CA PHE A 805 29.46 29.09 -16.68
C PHE A 805 28.56 28.03 -16.03
N ASN A 806 28.63 26.80 -16.53
CA ASN A 806 27.97 25.63 -15.97
C ASN A 806 28.98 24.48 -16.08
N LYS A 807 29.61 24.15 -14.96
CA LYS A 807 30.80 23.26 -14.94
C LYS A 807 30.47 21.79 -15.12
N GLU A 808 29.28 21.37 -14.71
CA GLU A 808 28.80 19.99 -14.83
C GLU A 808 27.41 20.03 -15.51
N ALA A 809 27.39 20.34 -16.81
CA ALA A 809 26.19 20.23 -17.64
C ALA A 809 26.07 18.82 -18.22
N LEU A 810 24.87 18.45 -18.67
CA LEU A 810 24.66 17.22 -19.46
C LEU A 810 25.66 17.14 -20.63
N PRO A 811 26.09 15.93 -21.02
CA PRO A 811 26.99 15.75 -22.15
C PRO A 811 26.31 16.23 -23.45
N GLN A 812 27.08 16.87 -24.33
CA GLN A 812 26.57 17.32 -25.64
C GLN A 812 26.71 16.24 -26.71
N GLY A 813 25.69 16.07 -27.55
CA GLY A 813 25.73 15.08 -28.63
C GLY A 813 24.55 15.16 -29.59
N ASN A 814 24.39 14.12 -30.40
CA ASN A 814 23.35 13.99 -31.43
C ASN A 814 22.42 12.79 -31.16
N GLN A 815 22.18 12.47 -29.88
CA GLN A 815 21.25 11.42 -29.46
C GLN A 815 19.85 11.71 -30.00
N GLU A 816 19.35 12.92 -29.71
CA GLU A 816 18.04 13.38 -30.15
C GLU A 816 18.09 13.84 -31.61
N ARG A 817 17.20 13.27 -32.43
CA ARG A 817 17.22 13.48 -33.87
C ARG A 817 16.41 14.70 -34.31
N ASP A 818 15.45 15.15 -33.50
CA ASP A 818 14.58 16.31 -33.75
C ASP A 818 15.08 17.60 -33.10
N CYS A 819 16.16 17.55 -32.33
CA CYS A 819 16.66 18.71 -31.63
C CYS A 819 17.14 19.81 -32.61
N ARG A 820 16.61 21.02 -32.41
CA ARG A 820 16.69 22.18 -33.31
C ARG A 820 17.91 23.07 -33.04
N SER A 821 18.64 22.84 -31.96
CA SER A 821 19.79 23.67 -31.55
C SER A 821 20.93 23.68 -32.58
N ILE A 822 21.16 22.53 -33.23
CA ILE A 822 22.22 22.34 -34.26
C ILE A 822 21.97 23.25 -35.49
N LEU A 823 20.71 23.62 -35.72
CA LEU A 823 20.32 24.53 -36.81
C LEU A 823 20.58 26.00 -36.49
N GLN A 824 20.80 26.36 -35.21
CA GLN A 824 20.90 27.75 -34.75
C GLN A 824 22.33 28.17 -34.34
N SER A 825 23.17 27.26 -33.85
CA SER A 825 24.59 27.55 -33.56
C SER A 825 25.42 26.28 -33.32
N ARG A 826 26.66 26.22 -33.83
CA ARG A 826 27.63 25.15 -33.50
C ARG A 826 28.04 25.11 -32.02
N GLN A 827 27.83 26.20 -31.28
CA GLN A 827 28.19 26.36 -29.87
C GLN A 827 27.05 25.96 -28.91
N ARG A 828 25.81 25.86 -29.38
CA ARG A 828 24.64 25.48 -28.58
C ARG A 828 24.15 24.11 -29.08
N ARG A 829 24.69 23.03 -28.52
CA ARG A 829 24.37 21.66 -28.96
C ARG A 829 23.23 21.06 -28.12
N CYS A 830 22.68 19.96 -28.60
CA CYS A 830 21.70 19.18 -27.87
C CYS A 830 22.40 18.38 -26.77
N PHE A 831 21.69 18.17 -25.67
CA PHE A 831 22.14 17.36 -24.56
C PHE A 831 21.82 15.88 -24.79
N VAL A 832 22.59 15.02 -24.11
CA VAL A 832 22.46 13.57 -24.13
C VAL A 832 22.17 13.11 -22.71
N ALA A 833 21.18 12.23 -22.55
CA ALA A 833 20.75 11.69 -21.25
C ALA A 833 20.34 10.21 -21.39
N GLY A 834 19.86 9.60 -20.30
CA GLY A 834 19.31 8.24 -20.31
C GLY A 834 18.06 8.11 -21.17
N ASP A 835 17.23 9.14 -21.18
CA ASP A 835 16.06 9.28 -22.06
C ASP A 835 16.30 10.29 -23.18
N GLU A 836 15.88 9.96 -24.40
CA GLU A 836 16.09 10.75 -25.63
C GLU A 836 15.14 11.95 -25.77
N ARG A 837 14.27 12.21 -24.79
CA ARG A 837 13.34 13.34 -24.81
C ARG A 837 13.82 14.50 -23.93
N SER A 838 15.04 14.42 -23.40
CA SER A 838 15.61 15.39 -22.45
C SER A 838 15.67 16.85 -22.94
N ASN A 839 15.70 17.10 -24.26
CA ASN A 839 15.67 18.45 -24.83
C ASN A 839 14.29 18.84 -25.41
N GLU A 840 13.22 18.06 -25.17
CA GLU A 840 11.87 18.38 -25.65
C GLU A 840 11.47 19.80 -25.26
N GLN A 841 11.82 20.24 -24.05
CA GLN A 841 11.66 21.62 -23.61
C GLN A 841 12.70 22.01 -22.53
N PRO A 842 13.02 23.31 -22.36
CA PRO A 842 14.14 23.76 -21.51
C PRO A 842 14.02 23.48 -20.00
N GLY A 843 12.82 23.45 -19.44
CA GLY A 843 12.57 23.08 -18.04
C GLY A 843 12.90 21.61 -17.76
N LEU A 844 12.61 20.70 -18.70
CA LEU A 844 12.97 19.28 -18.60
C LEU A 844 14.49 19.12 -18.59
N THR A 845 15.16 19.79 -19.53
CA THR A 845 16.62 19.82 -19.60
C THR A 845 17.26 20.32 -18.29
N ALA A 846 16.67 21.33 -17.66
CA ALA A 846 17.17 21.86 -16.38
C ALA A 846 17.14 20.80 -15.26
N ILE A 847 16.06 20.02 -15.14
CA ILE A 847 15.97 18.96 -14.12
C ILE A 847 16.92 17.80 -14.41
N HIS A 848 17.06 17.37 -15.67
CA HIS A 848 18.06 16.35 -16.01
C HIS A 848 19.49 16.77 -15.61
N ASN A 849 19.84 18.05 -15.75
CA ASN A 849 21.14 18.57 -15.28
C ASN A 849 21.28 18.46 -13.75
N ILE A 850 20.25 18.84 -12.98
CA ILE A 850 20.27 18.73 -11.51
C ILE A 850 20.46 17.27 -11.06
N LEU A 851 19.77 16.33 -11.69
CA LEU A 851 19.85 14.92 -11.31
C LEU A 851 21.19 14.25 -11.71
N LEU A 852 21.82 14.70 -12.80
CA LEU A 852 23.18 14.31 -13.15
C LEU A 852 24.19 14.85 -12.14
N ARG A 853 24.07 16.14 -11.77
CA ARG A 853 24.94 16.77 -10.78
C ARG A 853 24.87 16.04 -9.44
N GLU A 854 23.68 15.62 -9.01
CA GLU A 854 23.53 14.86 -7.76
C GLU A 854 24.28 13.53 -7.80
N HIS A 855 24.20 12.78 -8.91
CA HIS A 855 25.00 11.57 -9.08
C HIS A 855 26.50 11.85 -8.95
N ASN A 856 27.00 12.87 -9.66
CA ASN A 856 28.42 13.22 -9.65
C ASN A 856 28.87 13.75 -8.28
N ARG A 857 28.01 14.46 -7.55
CA ARG A 857 28.26 14.90 -6.17
C ARG A 857 28.42 13.72 -5.22
N ILE A 858 27.51 12.74 -5.27
CA ILE A 858 27.58 11.52 -4.46
C ILE A 858 28.85 10.71 -4.83
N ALA A 859 29.13 10.52 -6.12
CA ALA A 859 30.32 9.79 -6.57
C ALA A 859 31.62 10.46 -6.10
N ARG A 860 31.73 11.79 -6.19
CA ARG A 860 32.86 12.57 -5.65
C ARG A 860 33.07 12.32 -4.17
N TYR A 861 31.99 12.37 -3.39
CA TYR A 861 32.06 12.12 -1.95
C TYR A 861 32.51 10.69 -1.66
N LEU A 862 31.87 9.69 -2.28
CA LEU A 862 32.20 8.28 -2.09
C LEU A 862 33.65 7.97 -2.47
N LYS A 863 34.21 8.63 -3.50
CA LYS A 863 35.62 8.47 -3.86
C LYS A 863 36.56 9.02 -2.79
N GLN A 864 36.23 10.15 -2.17
CA GLN A 864 37.02 10.72 -1.09
C GLN A 864 36.95 9.85 0.18
N ALA A 865 35.75 9.38 0.51
CA ALA A 865 35.47 8.51 1.65
C ALA A 865 36.06 7.09 1.50
N ASN A 866 35.96 6.51 0.31
CA ASN A 866 36.37 5.15 -0.03
C ASN A 866 37.39 5.17 -1.18
N ASN A 867 38.58 5.70 -0.94
CA ASN A 867 39.59 5.90 -2.00
C ASN A 867 40.02 4.60 -2.72
N PHE A 868 39.82 3.44 -2.09
CA PHE A 868 40.10 2.09 -2.57
C PHE A 868 38.98 1.48 -3.44
N TRP A 869 37.78 2.08 -3.47
CA TRP A 869 36.75 1.64 -4.40
C TRP A 869 37.17 1.93 -5.85
N ASN A 870 36.90 0.96 -6.73
CA ASN A 870 37.09 1.13 -8.16
C ASN A 870 35.95 1.94 -8.79
N ASP A 871 36.12 2.35 -10.05
CA ASP A 871 35.14 3.15 -10.79
C ASP A 871 33.73 2.52 -10.80
N GLU A 872 33.65 1.21 -11.09
CA GLU A 872 32.37 0.50 -11.17
C GLU A 872 31.61 0.53 -9.84
N LYS A 873 32.31 0.27 -8.72
CA LYS A 873 31.71 0.29 -7.38
C LYS A 873 31.20 1.69 -7.02
N LEU A 874 32.00 2.73 -7.31
CA LEU A 874 31.62 4.12 -7.08
C LEU A 874 30.38 4.50 -7.89
N PHE A 875 30.36 4.18 -9.18
CA PHE A 875 29.24 4.46 -10.07
C PHE A 875 27.96 3.76 -9.59
N GLN A 876 28.03 2.47 -9.27
CA GLN A 876 26.84 1.70 -8.88
C GLN A 876 26.28 2.14 -7.52
N GLU A 877 27.12 2.47 -6.53
CA GLU A 877 26.63 2.99 -5.25
C GLU A 877 26.06 4.41 -5.41
N ALA A 878 26.70 5.28 -6.20
CA ALA A 878 26.15 6.61 -6.50
C ALA A 878 24.80 6.52 -7.24
N ARG A 879 24.70 5.63 -8.24
CA ARG A 879 23.44 5.32 -8.94
C ARG A 879 22.38 4.83 -7.96
N ARG A 880 22.72 3.86 -7.11
CA ARG A 880 21.80 3.24 -6.14
C ARG A 880 21.29 4.25 -5.10
N ILE A 881 22.15 5.14 -4.59
CA ILE A 881 21.76 6.19 -3.65
C ILE A 881 20.85 7.22 -4.33
N ASN A 882 21.22 7.71 -5.52
CA ASN A 882 20.41 8.70 -6.24
C ASN A 882 19.01 8.15 -6.59
N ILE A 883 18.92 6.87 -7.02
CA ILE A 883 17.63 6.18 -7.20
C ILE A 883 16.82 6.15 -5.90
N ALA A 884 17.47 5.82 -4.77
CA ALA A 884 16.79 5.77 -3.47
C ALA A 884 16.27 7.13 -3.01
N GLN A 885 17.03 8.21 -3.22
CA GLN A 885 16.59 9.58 -2.96
C GLN A 885 15.35 9.93 -3.81
N LEU A 886 15.39 9.62 -5.12
CA LEU A 886 14.28 9.86 -6.03
C LEU A 886 13.03 9.06 -5.65
N GLN A 887 13.16 7.76 -5.37
CA GLN A 887 12.05 6.95 -4.89
C GLN A 887 11.47 7.51 -3.58
N HIS A 888 12.31 7.92 -2.64
CA HIS A 888 11.82 8.53 -1.40
C HIS A 888 11.03 9.82 -1.68
N ILE A 889 11.57 10.76 -2.47
CA ILE A 889 10.91 12.01 -2.85
C ILE A 889 9.58 11.75 -3.57
N ILE A 890 9.54 10.80 -4.50
CA ILE A 890 8.30 10.44 -5.24
C ILE A 890 7.20 10.04 -4.26
N TYR A 891 7.45 9.10 -3.33
CA TYR A 891 6.42 8.59 -2.43
C TYR A 891 6.17 9.50 -1.21
N LYS A 892 7.14 10.32 -0.80
CA LYS A 892 7.05 11.20 0.37
C LYS A 892 6.51 12.59 0.06
N GLU A 893 6.87 13.17 -1.07
CA GLU A 893 6.59 14.57 -1.41
C GLU A 893 5.62 14.70 -2.60
N TRP A 894 5.90 14.03 -3.72
CA TRP A 894 5.15 14.23 -4.97
C TRP A 894 3.81 13.48 -5.01
N LEU A 895 3.81 12.18 -4.71
CA LEU A 895 2.62 11.33 -4.83
C LEU A 895 1.49 11.70 -3.85
N PRO A 896 1.76 12.11 -2.59
CA PRO A 896 0.73 12.64 -1.70
C PRO A 896 0.03 13.89 -2.23
N VAL A 897 0.73 14.76 -2.96
CA VAL A 897 0.12 15.94 -3.60
C VAL A 897 -0.86 15.50 -4.69
N VAL A 898 -0.48 14.50 -5.48
CA VAL A 898 -1.30 14.02 -6.59
C VAL A 898 -2.51 13.23 -6.12
N LEU A 899 -2.32 12.26 -5.23
CA LEU A 899 -3.37 11.30 -4.82
C LEU A 899 -4.14 11.70 -3.56
N GLY A 900 -3.56 12.55 -2.72
CA GLY A 900 -4.06 12.83 -1.38
C GLY A 900 -3.83 11.68 -0.40
N CYS A 901 -3.85 11.99 0.90
CA CYS A 901 -3.54 11.04 1.97
C CYS A 901 -4.44 9.81 1.98
N GLN A 902 -5.74 9.96 1.70
CA GLN A 902 -6.71 8.84 1.69
C GLN A 902 -6.33 7.76 0.67
N ASN A 903 -5.94 8.17 -0.55
CA ASN A 903 -5.52 7.22 -1.57
C ASN A 903 -4.10 6.69 -1.29
N MET A 904 -3.20 7.52 -0.77
CA MET A 904 -1.86 7.07 -0.34
C MET A 904 -1.95 5.95 0.71
N GLU A 905 -2.88 6.06 1.65
CA GLU A 905 -3.13 5.05 2.68
C GLU A 905 -3.83 3.81 2.11
N LYS A 906 -4.98 4.00 1.44
CA LYS A 906 -5.76 2.90 0.82
C LYS A 906 -4.91 1.96 -0.04
N TRP A 907 -3.91 2.52 -0.72
CA TRP A 907 -3.03 1.76 -1.61
C TRP A 907 -1.67 1.41 -1.00
N GLY A 908 -1.44 1.67 0.30
CA GLY A 908 -0.20 1.29 1.00
C GLY A 908 1.06 1.99 0.47
N LEU A 909 0.90 3.20 -0.07
CA LEU A 909 1.96 3.94 -0.76
C LEU A 909 2.85 4.74 0.20
N MET A 910 2.39 5.04 1.40
CA MET A 910 3.16 5.79 2.40
C MET A 910 4.54 5.16 2.68
N PRO A 911 5.64 5.94 2.65
CA PRO A 911 6.95 5.50 3.13
C PRO A 911 6.93 5.06 4.60
N GLN A 912 7.79 4.12 4.97
CA GLN A 912 7.97 3.77 6.38
C GLN A 912 8.73 4.89 7.11
N SER A 913 8.36 5.16 8.36
CA SER A 913 9.09 6.10 9.22
C SER A 913 10.34 5.50 9.86
N ARG A 914 10.41 4.16 9.93
CA ARG A 914 11.52 3.37 10.51
C ARG A 914 11.48 1.93 10.00
N GLY A 915 12.61 1.23 10.08
CA GLY A 915 12.71 -0.16 9.66
C GLY A 915 12.59 -0.35 8.14
N TYR A 916 12.28 -1.56 7.71
CA TYR A 916 12.18 -1.94 6.30
C TYR A 916 10.72 -2.13 5.87
N PHE A 917 10.48 -2.01 4.57
CA PHE A 917 9.27 -2.45 3.90
C PHE A 917 9.36 -3.97 3.65
N GLU A 918 8.40 -4.73 4.20
CA GLU A 918 8.33 -6.20 4.12
C GLU A 918 7.34 -6.69 3.04
N GLY A 919 6.83 -5.79 2.20
CA GLY A 919 5.71 -6.08 1.28
C GLY A 919 6.10 -6.39 -0.16
N TYR A 920 7.36 -6.79 -0.42
CA TYR A 920 7.77 -7.25 -1.75
C TYR A 920 7.04 -8.57 -2.12
N ASP A 921 6.48 -8.63 -3.32
CA ASP A 921 5.73 -9.78 -3.84
C ASP A 921 6.39 -10.31 -5.13
N ASP A 922 6.96 -11.52 -5.04
CA ASP A 922 7.66 -12.17 -6.15
C ASP A 922 6.72 -12.82 -7.19
N GLN A 923 5.40 -12.79 -6.98
CA GLN A 923 4.40 -13.13 -7.99
C GLN A 923 3.86 -11.90 -8.72
N CYS A 924 4.17 -10.70 -8.23
CA CYS A 924 3.64 -9.48 -8.81
C CYS A 924 4.43 -9.01 -10.04
N ASP A 925 3.69 -8.58 -11.07
CA ASP A 925 4.21 -7.92 -12.26
C ASP A 925 4.15 -6.38 -12.12
N ALA A 926 5.31 -5.72 -12.23
CA ALA A 926 5.50 -4.27 -12.16
C ALA A 926 5.23 -3.55 -13.49
N THR A 927 5.01 -4.30 -14.59
CA THR A 927 4.86 -3.76 -15.96
C THR A 927 3.85 -2.61 -16.02
N ILE A 928 4.19 -1.55 -16.76
CA ILE A 928 3.27 -0.40 -16.97
C ILE A 928 2.01 -0.84 -17.71
N SER A 929 0.84 -0.39 -17.25
CA SER A 929 -0.43 -0.62 -17.94
C SER A 929 -0.64 0.33 -19.12
N GLN A 930 -1.38 -0.13 -20.13
CA GLN A 930 -1.75 0.68 -21.29
C GLN A 930 -2.48 1.96 -20.87
N GLU A 931 -3.39 1.84 -19.91
CA GLU A 931 -4.18 2.94 -19.36
C GLU A 931 -3.32 4.02 -18.71
N MET A 932 -2.28 3.60 -17.99
CA MET A 932 -1.33 4.50 -17.38
C MET A 932 -0.60 5.32 -18.46
N SER A 933 -0.09 4.64 -19.49
CA SER A 933 0.73 5.21 -20.57
C SER A 933 -0.02 6.11 -21.54
N THR A 934 -1.24 5.76 -21.92
CA THR A 934 -1.96 6.53 -22.95
C THR A 934 -2.88 7.60 -22.40
N SER A 935 -3.26 7.50 -21.12
CA SER A 935 -4.33 8.33 -20.56
C SER A 935 -3.99 8.87 -19.18
N ALA A 936 -3.80 8.01 -18.17
CA ALA A 936 -3.78 8.44 -16.78
C ALA A 936 -2.60 9.39 -16.49
N PHE A 937 -1.36 8.99 -16.79
CA PHE A 937 -0.19 9.80 -16.46
C PHE A 937 0.01 11.03 -17.36
N ARG A 938 -0.84 11.16 -18.40
CA ARG A 938 -0.90 12.35 -19.27
C ARG A 938 -1.65 13.53 -18.67
N PHE A 939 -2.16 13.39 -17.43
CA PHE A 939 -2.84 14.47 -16.72
C PHE A 939 -1.95 15.72 -16.54
N GLY A 940 -0.63 15.51 -16.46
CA GLY A 940 0.36 16.59 -16.38
C GLY A 940 0.26 17.60 -17.53
N HIS A 941 -0.32 17.23 -18.68
CA HIS A 941 -0.55 18.14 -19.80
C HIS A 941 -1.52 19.29 -19.47
N SER A 942 -2.43 19.12 -18.51
CA SER A 942 -3.27 20.22 -17.99
C SER A 942 -2.49 21.22 -17.14
N LEU A 943 -1.38 20.78 -16.53
CA LEU A 943 -0.59 21.59 -15.62
C LEU A 943 0.43 22.49 -16.35
N ILE A 944 0.59 22.30 -17.67
CA ILE A 944 1.56 23.00 -18.52
C ILE A 944 1.17 24.46 -18.74
N ARG A 945 2.10 25.37 -18.46
CA ARG A 945 1.99 26.78 -18.87
C ARG A 945 2.52 26.98 -20.28
N GLY A 946 2.01 28.00 -20.98
CA GLY A 946 2.54 28.42 -22.28
C GLY A 946 3.94 29.06 -22.24
N VAL A 947 4.50 29.30 -21.05
CA VAL A 947 5.82 29.90 -20.84
C VAL A 947 6.54 29.31 -19.62
N PHE A 948 7.87 29.31 -19.65
CA PHE A 948 8.70 29.11 -18.45
C PHE A 948 9.20 30.46 -17.93
N SER A 949 8.94 30.73 -16.66
CA SER A 949 9.41 31.97 -16.02
C SER A 949 10.90 31.90 -15.72
N ARG A 950 11.58 33.05 -15.72
CA ARG A 950 12.99 33.19 -15.34
C ARG A 950 13.07 34.03 -14.09
N MET A 951 13.51 33.44 -13.00
CA MET A 951 13.62 34.11 -11.70
C MET A 951 15.05 34.10 -11.18
N ASN A 952 15.40 35.08 -10.34
CA ASN A 952 16.65 35.08 -9.61
C ASN A 952 16.55 34.28 -8.30
N ASP A 953 17.62 34.29 -7.52
CA ASP A 953 17.77 33.71 -6.18
C ASP A 953 16.79 34.27 -5.12
N ASN A 954 16.18 35.43 -5.39
CA ASN A 954 15.17 36.07 -4.54
C ASN A 954 13.73 35.88 -5.05
N PHE A 955 13.51 34.91 -5.96
CA PHE A 955 12.21 34.64 -6.59
C PHE A 955 11.60 35.84 -7.34
N GLN A 956 12.43 36.79 -7.76
CA GLN A 956 12.01 37.94 -8.58
C GLN A 956 12.24 37.63 -10.06
N ASN A 957 11.33 38.11 -10.93
CA ASN A 957 11.49 37.98 -12.36
C ASN A 957 12.81 38.63 -12.83
N MET A 958 13.68 37.85 -13.46
CA MET A 958 15.01 38.28 -13.87
C MET A 958 15.02 38.81 -15.31
N THR A 959 14.37 38.11 -16.23
CA THR A 959 14.26 38.46 -17.65
C THR A 959 12.93 37.99 -18.23
N ASN A 960 12.71 38.24 -19.52
CA ASN A 960 11.52 37.78 -20.23
C ASN A 960 11.37 36.25 -20.14
N HIS A 961 10.11 35.80 -20.07
CA HIS A 961 9.78 34.38 -20.03
C HIS A 961 10.23 33.65 -21.31
N VAL A 962 10.51 32.35 -21.18
CA VAL A 962 10.80 31.46 -22.31
C VAL A 962 9.48 30.98 -22.90
N ASN A 963 9.19 31.37 -24.14
CA ASN A 963 7.95 30.98 -24.84
C ASN A 963 8.02 29.52 -25.29
N LEU A 964 7.15 28.66 -24.72
CA LEU A 964 7.15 27.23 -24.99
C LEU A 964 6.96 26.91 -26.48
N THR A 965 6.07 27.67 -27.15
CA THR A 965 5.75 27.51 -28.58
C THR A 965 7.00 27.61 -29.48
N GLU A 966 7.98 28.42 -29.08
CA GLU A 966 9.19 28.69 -29.87
C GLU A 966 10.36 27.78 -29.49
N THR A 967 10.27 27.09 -28.36
CA THR A 967 11.42 26.41 -27.74
C THR A 967 11.31 24.90 -27.64
N PHE A 968 10.26 24.30 -28.22
CA PHE A 968 10.20 22.84 -28.36
C PHE A 968 11.42 22.29 -29.12
N SER A 969 12.02 21.24 -28.56
CA SER A 969 13.25 20.60 -29.04
C SER A 969 14.42 21.60 -29.20
N ASN A 970 14.41 22.74 -28.48
CA ASN A 970 15.43 23.77 -28.56
C ASN A 970 15.99 24.13 -27.16
N PRO A 971 17.12 23.54 -26.74
CA PRO A 971 17.77 23.84 -25.47
C PRO A 971 18.50 25.20 -25.44
N SER A 972 18.48 26.00 -26.51
CA SER A 972 19.16 27.32 -26.54
C SER A 972 18.91 28.21 -25.32
N PRO A 973 17.70 28.28 -24.73
CA PRO A 973 17.46 29.06 -23.51
C PRO A 973 18.30 28.61 -22.29
N VAL A 974 18.71 27.35 -22.22
CA VAL A 974 19.56 26.78 -21.15
C VAL A 974 20.99 27.35 -21.24
N TYR A 975 21.42 27.81 -22.42
CA TYR A 975 22.77 28.35 -22.66
C TYR A 975 22.87 29.87 -22.47
N ASP A 976 21.75 30.58 -22.31
CA ASP A 976 21.75 32.04 -22.27
C ASP A 976 22.22 32.59 -20.91
N LYS A 977 23.54 32.80 -20.79
CA LYS A 977 24.16 33.33 -19.56
C LYS A 977 23.60 34.69 -19.15
N ASN A 978 23.30 35.57 -20.10
CA ASN A 978 22.79 36.92 -19.81
C ASN A 978 21.37 36.87 -19.22
N ALA A 979 20.61 35.84 -19.56
CA ALA A 979 19.27 35.59 -19.03
C ALA A 979 19.25 34.67 -17.80
N GLY A 980 20.40 34.36 -17.20
CA GLY A 980 20.51 33.47 -16.03
C GLY A 980 20.41 31.97 -16.36
N HIS A 981 20.62 31.59 -17.63
CA HIS A 981 20.76 30.21 -18.12
C HIS A 981 19.72 29.23 -17.54
N MET A 982 20.10 28.00 -17.21
CA MET A 982 19.21 27.00 -16.60
C MET A 982 18.77 27.35 -15.18
N GLU A 983 19.59 28.05 -14.41
CA GLU A 983 19.32 28.32 -12.99
C GLU A 983 18.10 29.22 -12.84
N SER A 984 17.97 30.23 -13.70
CA SER A 984 16.79 31.09 -13.68
C SER A 984 15.49 30.38 -14.07
N ILE A 985 15.57 29.37 -14.95
CA ILE A 985 14.42 28.52 -15.32
C ILE A 985 14.06 27.63 -14.14
N LEU A 986 15.06 27.03 -13.47
CA LEU A 986 14.87 26.21 -12.28
C LEU A 986 14.19 27.01 -11.15
N MET A 987 14.67 28.22 -10.85
CA MET A 987 14.02 29.13 -9.89
C MET A 987 12.60 29.48 -10.32
N GLY A 988 12.37 29.65 -11.63
CA GLY A 988 11.04 29.82 -12.18
C GLY A 988 10.11 28.64 -11.92
N LEU A 989 10.58 27.39 -12.06
CA LEU A 989 9.79 26.19 -11.82
C LEU A 989 9.30 26.10 -10.36
N ILE A 990 10.13 26.48 -9.40
CA ILE A 990 9.80 26.44 -7.97
C ILE A 990 9.14 27.73 -7.46
N GLY A 991 9.21 28.83 -8.21
CA GLY A 991 8.71 30.14 -7.80
C GLY A 991 7.34 30.53 -8.33
N VAL A 992 6.83 29.82 -9.35
CA VAL A 992 5.54 30.16 -9.97
C VAL A 992 4.54 29.02 -9.90
N SER A 993 3.25 29.37 -9.83
CA SER A 993 2.15 28.41 -9.87
C SER A 993 2.13 27.59 -11.17
N SER A 994 1.72 26.33 -11.07
CA SER A 994 1.29 25.53 -12.22
C SER A 994 -0.07 26.00 -12.74
N MET A 995 -0.47 25.53 -13.92
CA MET A 995 -1.89 25.55 -14.28
C MET A 995 -2.68 24.61 -13.35
N ALA A 996 -3.98 24.86 -13.20
CA ALA A 996 -4.88 23.99 -12.42
C ALA A 996 -5.09 22.65 -13.13
N PHE A 997 -5.28 21.57 -12.35
CA PHE A 997 -5.80 20.33 -12.92
C PHE A 997 -7.28 20.53 -13.25
N ASP A 998 -7.58 20.63 -14.54
CA ASP A 998 -8.93 20.62 -15.08
C ASP A 998 -8.88 20.14 -16.55
N ARG A 999 -10.03 20.20 -17.24
CA ARG A 999 -10.13 19.81 -18.64
C ARG A 999 -9.39 20.77 -19.59
N HIS A 1000 -8.97 21.95 -19.17
CA HIS A 1000 -8.40 22.97 -20.07
C HIS A 1000 -6.90 22.73 -20.30
N ILE A 1001 -6.46 22.94 -21.55
CA ILE A 1001 -5.08 22.71 -21.95
C ILE A 1001 -4.60 23.88 -22.82
N THR A 1002 -3.40 24.40 -22.53
CA THR A 1002 -2.87 25.59 -23.17
C THR A 1002 -2.70 25.43 -24.68
N THR A 1003 -2.98 26.50 -25.43
CA THR A 1003 -2.80 26.59 -26.89
C THR A 1003 -1.36 26.29 -27.34
N ALA A 1004 -0.36 26.49 -26.49
CA ALA A 1004 1.04 26.16 -26.79
C ALA A 1004 1.23 24.68 -27.17
N VAL A 1005 0.50 23.76 -26.53
CA VAL A 1005 0.52 22.31 -26.87
C VAL A 1005 -0.73 21.87 -27.63
N ARG A 1006 -1.83 22.62 -27.58
CA ARG A 1006 -3.09 22.27 -28.29
C ARG A 1006 -3.10 22.66 -29.77
N ASN A 1007 -2.38 23.71 -30.17
CA ASN A 1007 -2.33 24.18 -31.57
C ASN A 1007 -0.89 24.29 -32.10
N HIS A 1008 0.09 24.43 -31.21
CA HIS A 1008 1.45 24.79 -31.57
C HIS A 1008 2.50 23.74 -31.17
N LEU A 1009 2.09 22.52 -30.79
CA LEU A 1009 3.03 21.46 -30.45
C LEU A 1009 3.97 21.20 -31.63
N PHE A 1010 5.27 21.35 -31.39
CA PHE A 1010 6.34 21.26 -32.41
C PHE A 1010 6.13 22.14 -33.65
N ALA A 1011 5.36 23.23 -33.56
CA ALA A 1011 5.18 24.16 -34.67
C ALA A 1011 6.54 24.68 -35.19
N LYS A 1012 6.61 24.99 -36.48
CA LYS A 1012 7.79 25.67 -37.04
C LYS A 1012 7.79 27.12 -36.54
N PRO A 1013 8.93 27.69 -36.13
CA PRO A 1013 9.04 29.10 -35.80
C PRO A 1013 8.51 29.97 -36.95
N GLY A 1014 7.57 30.88 -36.67
CA GLY A 1014 6.97 31.78 -37.65
C GLY A 1014 6.00 31.15 -38.67
N GLY A 1015 5.70 29.85 -38.59
CA GLY A 1015 4.77 29.17 -39.49
C GLY A 1015 3.39 28.95 -38.85
N PRO A 1016 2.38 29.83 -39.08
CA PRO A 1016 1.04 29.59 -38.58
C PRO A 1016 0.50 28.27 -39.15
N LEU A 1017 -0.29 27.54 -38.35
CA LEU A 1017 -0.91 26.26 -38.74
C LEU A 1017 0.06 25.08 -38.96
N THR A 1018 1.30 25.13 -38.48
CA THR A 1018 2.28 24.04 -38.70
C THR A 1018 2.44 23.08 -37.52
N GLY A 1019 1.79 23.36 -36.39
CA GLY A 1019 1.85 22.53 -35.17
C GLY A 1019 0.87 21.36 -35.15
N LEU A 1020 0.95 20.57 -34.07
CA LEU A 1020 0.02 19.51 -33.71
C LEU A 1020 -0.83 19.89 -32.49
N ASP A 1021 -1.81 19.04 -32.20
CA ASP A 1021 -2.68 19.11 -31.02
C ASP A 1021 -2.39 17.93 -30.08
N LEU A 1022 -1.74 18.21 -28.95
CA LEU A 1022 -1.36 17.20 -27.96
C LEU A 1022 -2.57 16.46 -27.35
N PRO A 1023 -3.64 17.14 -26.86
CA PRO A 1023 -4.87 16.45 -26.45
C PRO A 1023 -5.46 15.52 -27.51
N ALA A 1024 -5.52 15.96 -28.78
CA ALA A 1024 -6.02 15.13 -29.87
C ALA A 1024 -5.11 13.91 -30.11
N VAL A 1025 -3.78 14.08 -30.02
CA VAL A 1025 -2.82 12.97 -30.08
C VAL A 1025 -3.03 12.00 -28.92
N ASN A 1026 -3.32 12.46 -27.70
CA ASN A 1026 -3.60 11.59 -26.54
C ASN A 1026 -4.85 10.75 -26.75
N ILE A 1027 -5.95 11.36 -27.19
CA ILE A 1027 -7.21 10.67 -27.50
C ILE A 1027 -6.99 9.63 -28.60
N GLN A 1028 -6.34 10.03 -29.69
CA GLN A 1028 -6.05 9.14 -30.82
C GLN A 1028 -5.13 7.97 -30.39
N ARG A 1029 -4.17 8.22 -29.50
CA ARG A 1029 -3.28 7.20 -28.91
C ARG A 1029 -4.04 6.21 -28.03
N GLY A 1030 -5.00 6.67 -27.23
CA GLY A 1030 -5.90 5.78 -26.47
C GLY A 1030 -6.68 4.84 -27.39
N ARG A 1031 -7.23 5.35 -28.49
CA ARG A 1031 -7.94 4.55 -29.50
C ARG A 1031 -7.03 3.55 -30.23
N ASP A 1032 -5.81 3.96 -30.57
CA ASP A 1032 -4.78 3.07 -31.17
C ASP A 1032 -4.38 1.92 -30.22
N HIS A 1033 -4.26 2.20 -28.93
CA HIS A 1033 -3.94 1.21 -27.90
C HIS A 1033 -5.14 0.34 -27.47
N GLY A 1034 -6.31 0.58 -28.07
CA GLY A 1034 -7.53 -0.15 -27.76
C GLY A 1034 -7.96 0.05 -26.31
N VAL A 1035 -7.72 1.23 -25.72
CA VAL A 1035 -8.15 1.53 -24.35
C VAL A 1035 -9.68 1.75 -24.36
N PRO A 1036 -10.45 0.98 -23.56
CA PRO A 1036 -11.88 1.16 -23.39
C PRO A 1036 -12.30 2.60 -23.05
N GLY A 1037 -13.59 2.89 -23.27
CA GLY A 1037 -14.18 4.17 -22.89
C GLY A 1037 -14.16 4.40 -21.37
N TYR A 1038 -14.21 5.66 -20.96
CA TYR A 1038 -14.16 6.13 -19.57
C TYR A 1038 -15.13 5.39 -18.64
N ASN A 1039 -16.33 5.06 -19.11
CA ASN A 1039 -17.36 4.41 -18.31
C ASN A 1039 -17.00 2.97 -17.89
N ALA A 1040 -16.14 2.28 -18.67
CA ALA A 1040 -15.61 0.97 -18.30
C ALA A 1040 -14.68 1.09 -17.07
N TYR A 1041 -13.89 2.16 -17.02
CA TYR A 1041 -13.00 2.45 -15.90
C TYR A 1041 -13.74 2.98 -14.69
N ARG A 1042 -14.81 3.77 -14.85
CA ARG A 1042 -15.72 4.11 -13.73
C ARG A 1042 -16.16 2.85 -13.00
N LYS A 1043 -16.69 1.87 -13.74
CA LYS A 1043 -17.12 0.58 -13.19
C LYS A 1043 -15.95 -0.15 -12.50
N ARG A 1044 -14.78 -0.21 -13.14
CA ARG A 1044 -13.58 -0.87 -12.59
C ARG A 1044 -13.07 -0.22 -11.29
N CYS A 1045 -13.22 1.10 -11.16
CA CYS A 1045 -12.82 1.90 -10.00
C CYS A 1045 -13.88 1.87 -8.87
N GLY A 1046 -14.99 1.16 -9.05
CA GLY A 1046 -16.10 1.10 -8.08
C GLY A 1046 -17.07 2.28 -8.17
N LEU A 1047 -16.99 3.11 -9.20
CA LEU A 1047 -17.96 4.18 -9.47
C LEU A 1047 -19.16 3.62 -10.25
N ARG A 1048 -20.31 4.28 -10.11
CA ARG A 1048 -21.51 3.93 -10.88
C ARG A 1048 -21.25 4.14 -12.37
N LYS A 1049 -21.60 3.13 -13.18
CA LYS A 1049 -21.66 3.25 -14.64
C LYS A 1049 -22.73 4.30 -14.98
N ALA A 1050 -22.33 5.34 -15.69
CA ALA A 1050 -23.25 6.37 -16.17
C ALA A 1050 -24.12 5.80 -17.31
N ILE A 1051 -25.42 6.05 -17.29
CA ILE A 1051 -26.36 5.66 -18.35
C ILE A 1051 -26.66 6.86 -19.24
N THR A 1052 -26.68 8.05 -18.64
CA THR A 1052 -26.88 9.34 -19.29
C THR A 1052 -25.76 10.30 -18.94
N PHE A 1053 -25.59 11.40 -19.68
CA PHE A 1053 -24.59 12.42 -19.35
C PHE A 1053 -24.83 13.07 -17.98
N SER A 1054 -26.09 13.22 -17.55
CA SER A 1054 -26.41 13.81 -16.24
C SER A 1054 -25.93 12.97 -15.06
N ASP A 1055 -25.78 11.64 -15.23
CA ASP A 1055 -25.22 10.75 -14.21
C ASP A 1055 -23.75 11.10 -13.87
N LEU A 1056 -23.04 11.80 -14.75
CA LEU A 1056 -21.64 12.21 -14.54
C LEU A 1056 -21.49 13.37 -13.54
N ARG A 1057 -22.59 14.04 -13.16
CA ARG A 1057 -22.57 15.17 -12.22
C ARG A 1057 -22.19 14.77 -10.79
N ASP A 1058 -22.09 13.47 -10.51
CA ASP A 1058 -21.59 12.96 -9.25
C ASP A 1058 -20.11 13.27 -9.01
N VAL A 1059 -19.33 13.39 -10.08
CA VAL A 1059 -17.88 13.67 -10.03
C VAL A 1059 -17.44 14.82 -10.95
N MET A 1060 -18.29 15.30 -11.85
CA MET A 1060 -17.97 16.37 -12.81
C MET A 1060 -18.82 17.62 -12.60
N SER A 1061 -18.28 18.79 -12.95
CA SER A 1061 -19.05 20.04 -12.98
C SER A 1061 -20.07 20.05 -14.13
N ALA A 1062 -21.14 20.85 -13.99
CA ALA A 1062 -22.17 20.97 -15.03
C ALA A 1062 -21.59 21.39 -16.40
N ASP A 1063 -20.60 22.29 -16.40
CA ASP A 1063 -19.93 22.76 -17.62
C ASP A 1063 -19.10 21.66 -18.27
N ALA A 1064 -18.43 20.80 -17.48
CA ALA A 1064 -17.69 19.66 -18.00
C ALA A 1064 -18.62 18.61 -18.63
N VAL A 1065 -19.74 18.31 -17.96
CA VAL A 1065 -20.77 17.40 -18.49
C VAL A 1065 -21.35 17.94 -19.80
N SER A 1066 -21.68 19.23 -19.86
CA SER A 1066 -22.20 19.86 -21.08
C SER A 1066 -21.20 19.82 -22.24
N ALA A 1067 -19.90 20.01 -21.96
CA ALA A 1067 -18.86 19.88 -22.98
C ALA A 1067 -18.76 18.44 -23.52
N LEU A 1068 -18.83 17.43 -22.64
CA LEU A 1068 -18.81 16.02 -23.05
C LEU A 1068 -20.07 15.62 -23.83
N GLU A 1069 -21.25 16.09 -23.41
CA GLU A 1069 -22.53 15.88 -24.12
C GLU A 1069 -22.53 16.54 -25.51
N THR A 1070 -21.85 17.68 -25.66
CA THR A 1070 -21.66 18.33 -26.95
C THR A 1070 -20.70 17.54 -27.87
N ALA A 1071 -19.68 16.91 -27.29
CA ALA A 1071 -18.65 16.19 -28.04
C ALA A 1071 -19.09 14.77 -28.44
N TYR A 1072 -19.77 14.04 -27.56
CA TYR A 1072 -20.12 12.63 -27.72
C TYR A 1072 -21.62 12.40 -27.85
N ARG A 1073 -22.02 11.41 -28.67
CA ARG A 1073 -23.43 11.04 -28.82
C ARG A 1073 -23.98 10.21 -27.66
N HIS A 1074 -23.12 9.46 -26.99
CA HIS A 1074 -23.51 8.57 -25.90
C HIS A 1074 -22.41 8.52 -24.83
N VAL A 1075 -22.78 8.32 -23.56
CA VAL A 1075 -21.86 8.38 -22.42
C VAL A 1075 -20.80 7.27 -22.44
N ASP A 1076 -21.14 6.08 -22.96
CA ASP A 1076 -20.19 4.97 -23.16
C ASP A 1076 -19.13 5.27 -24.25
N ASP A 1077 -19.32 6.30 -25.07
CA ASP A 1077 -18.36 6.67 -26.11
C ASP A 1077 -17.24 7.59 -25.65
N ILE A 1078 -17.31 8.13 -24.43
CA ILE A 1078 -16.30 9.03 -23.89
C ILE A 1078 -14.96 8.32 -23.83
N ASP A 1079 -13.94 8.82 -24.52
CA ASP A 1079 -12.58 8.27 -24.45
C ASP A 1079 -12.00 8.48 -23.03
N LEU A 1080 -11.13 7.58 -22.56
CA LEU A 1080 -10.65 7.61 -21.17
C LEU A 1080 -10.02 8.97 -20.79
N PHE A 1081 -9.12 9.51 -21.61
CA PHE A 1081 -8.42 10.77 -21.35
C PHE A 1081 -9.39 11.96 -21.12
N PRO A 1082 -10.27 12.35 -22.06
CA PRO A 1082 -11.20 13.47 -21.83
C PRO A 1082 -12.16 13.22 -20.66
N GLY A 1083 -12.53 11.96 -20.39
CA GLY A 1083 -13.34 11.60 -19.23
C GLY A 1083 -12.64 11.90 -17.91
N ILE A 1084 -11.44 11.37 -17.68
CA ILE A 1084 -10.71 11.55 -16.42
C ILE A 1084 -10.25 13.00 -16.19
N MET A 1085 -9.93 13.74 -17.25
CA MET A 1085 -9.57 15.16 -17.16
C MET A 1085 -10.76 16.07 -16.82
N SER A 1086 -11.99 15.56 -17.00
CA SER A 1086 -13.24 16.30 -16.70
C SER A 1086 -13.76 16.06 -15.29
N GLU A 1087 -13.16 15.14 -14.53
CA GLU A 1087 -13.48 14.89 -13.13
C GLU A 1087 -12.98 16.02 -12.23
N SER A 1088 -13.77 16.34 -11.21
CA SER A 1088 -13.36 17.29 -10.17
C SER A 1088 -12.36 16.62 -9.22
N PRO A 1089 -11.34 17.35 -8.73
CA PRO A 1089 -10.42 16.84 -7.72
C PRO A 1089 -11.16 16.29 -6.48
N THR A 1090 -10.70 15.16 -5.96
CA THR A 1090 -11.19 14.64 -4.68
C THR A 1090 -10.56 15.40 -3.51
N ARG A 1091 -11.19 15.37 -2.33
CA ARG A 1091 -10.73 16.14 -1.17
C ARG A 1091 -9.29 15.78 -0.80
N GLY A 1092 -8.39 16.77 -0.83
CA GLY A 1092 -6.98 16.60 -0.49
C GLY A 1092 -6.12 15.97 -1.60
N SER A 1093 -6.69 15.72 -2.78
CA SER A 1093 -6.02 15.19 -3.98
C SER A 1093 -5.99 16.27 -5.06
N LEU A 1094 -4.98 16.23 -5.94
CA LEU A 1094 -4.97 17.06 -7.15
C LEU A 1094 -5.99 16.55 -8.19
N VAL A 1095 -6.23 15.24 -8.20
CA VAL A 1095 -6.96 14.56 -9.28
C VAL A 1095 -8.29 13.96 -8.84
N GLY A 1096 -9.16 13.72 -9.83
CA GLY A 1096 -10.44 13.05 -9.66
C GLY A 1096 -10.34 11.55 -9.33
N PRO A 1097 -11.45 10.90 -8.94
CA PRO A 1097 -11.43 9.55 -8.38
C PRO A 1097 -10.94 8.47 -9.34
N THR A 1098 -11.29 8.53 -10.63
CA THR A 1098 -10.87 7.51 -11.62
C THR A 1098 -9.38 7.64 -11.91
N LEU A 1099 -8.89 8.88 -12.07
CA LEU A 1099 -7.47 9.15 -12.26
C LEU A 1099 -6.64 8.74 -11.04
N ALA A 1100 -7.12 9.05 -9.82
CA ALA A 1100 -6.47 8.64 -8.58
C ALA A 1100 -6.33 7.11 -8.49
N TYR A 1101 -7.38 6.36 -8.84
CA TYR A 1101 -7.34 4.89 -8.87
C TYR A 1101 -6.25 4.37 -9.83
N LEU A 1102 -6.21 4.87 -11.07
CA LEU A 1102 -5.29 4.39 -12.09
C LEU A 1102 -3.82 4.66 -11.71
N ILE A 1103 -3.53 5.85 -11.19
CA ILE A 1103 -2.18 6.20 -10.71
C ILE A 1103 -1.83 5.34 -9.48
N ALA A 1104 -2.73 5.23 -8.50
CA ALA A 1104 -2.44 4.50 -7.26
C ALA A 1104 -2.21 3.00 -7.51
N GLU A 1105 -2.96 2.38 -8.42
CA GLU A 1105 -2.80 0.97 -8.79
C GLU A 1105 -1.43 0.72 -9.42
N GLN A 1106 -0.98 1.58 -10.35
CA GLN A 1106 0.34 1.43 -10.96
C GLN A 1106 1.45 1.70 -9.93
N MET A 1107 1.36 2.79 -9.15
CA MET A 1107 2.39 3.13 -8.17
C MET A 1107 2.51 2.06 -7.07
N GLN A 1108 1.40 1.43 -6.66
CA GLN A 1108 1.47 0.32 -5.69
C GLN A 1108 2.29 -0.84 -6.25
N ARG A 1109 2.14 -1.16 -7.54
CA ARG A 1109 2.94 -2.22 -8.18
C ARG A 1109 4.42 -1.84 -8.25
N LEU A 1110 4.73 -0.59 -8.59
CA LEU A 1110 6.12 -0.10 -8.63
C LEU A 1110 6.80 -0.12 -7.26
N LYS A 1111 6.04 -0.15 -6.17
CA LYS A 1111 6.54 -0.36 -4.80
C LYS A 1111 6.61 -1.84 -4.42
N LYS A 1112 5.52 -2.59 -4.60
CA LYS A 1112 5.38 -3.99 -4.13
C LYS A 1112 6.14 -4.99 -5.00
N CYS A 1113 6.33 -4.70 -6.27
CA CYS A 1113 6.79 -5.67 -7.26
C CYS A 1113 8.26 -5.39 -7.66
N ASP A 1114 8.89 -4.46 -6.95
CA ASP A 1114 10.28 -4.07 -7.13
C ASP A 1114 11.14 -4.57 -5.95
N ARG A 1115 11.95 -5.60 -6.21
CA ARG A 1115 12.84 -6.24 -5.21
C ARG A 1115 13.80 -5.24 -4.57
N PHE A 1116 14.18 -4.23 -5.34
CA PHE A 1116 15.19 -3.26 -5.00
C PHE A 1116 14.58 -1.93 -4.52
N PHE A 1117 13.26 -1.84 -4.31
CA PHE A 1117 12.62 -0.65 -3.75
C PHE A 1117 13.39 -0.20 -2.50
N TYR A 1118 13.66 1.10 -2.34
CA TYR A 1118 14.70 1.56 -1.42
C TYR A 1118 14.51 1.14 0.04
N GLU A 1119 13.28 0.84 0.48
CA GLU A 1119 12.98 0.34 1.83
C GLU A 1119 13.01 -1.19 1.97
N THR A 1120 13.33 -1.94 0.91
CA THR A 1120 13.27 -3.42 0.88
C THR A 1120 13.99 -4.09 2.06
N ASN A 1121 13.44 -5.20 2.55
CA ASN A 1121 14.02 -6.01 3.61
C ASN A 1121 14.93 -7.16 3.09
N ASP A 1122 15.05 -7.33 1.77
CA ASP A 1122 15.91 -8.36 1.16
C ASP A 1122 17.38 -8.14 1.56
N ALA A 1123 17.94 -9.09 2.31
CA ALA A 1123 19.27 -8.98 2.89
C ALA A 1123 20.39 -8.79 1.85
N ASN A 1124 20.18 -9.23 0.60
CA ASN A 1124 21.20 -9.12 -0.45
C ASN A 1124 21.24 -7.72 -1.10
N VAL A 1125 20.13 -6.95 -1.00
CA VAL A 1125 19.99 -5.66 -1.71
C VAL A 1125 19.54 -4.50 -0.84
N ARG A 1126 19.16 -4.73 0.42
CA ARG A 1126 18.74 -3.67 1.35
C ARG A 1126 19.86 -2.68 1.67
N PHE A 1127 19.48 -1.46 2.02
CA PHE A 1127 20.38 -0.53 2.70
C PHE A 1127 20.50 -0.91 4.18
N THR A 1128 21.57 -0.51 4.86
CA THR A 1128 21.62 -0.67 6.33
C THR A 1128 20.59 0.26 7.00
N PRO A 1129 20.21 0.02 8.27
CA PRO A 1129 19.25 0.90 8.96
C PRO A 1129 19.72 2.36 9.04
N ASP A 1130 21.02 2.58 9.23
CA ASP A 1130 21.64 3.90 9.26
C ASP A 1130 21.55 4.57 7.87
N GLN A 1131 21.94 3.84 6.82
CA GLN A 1131 21.82 4.32 5.44
C GLN A 1131 20.37 4.69 5.08
N LEU A 1132 19.41 3.86 5.47
CA LEU A 1132 17.99 4.12 5.21
C LEU A 1132 17.46 5.33 5.99
N THR A 1133 17.95 5.53 7.22
CA THR A 1133 17.64 6.73 8.02
C THR A 1133 18.17 7.99 7.34
N GLU A 1134 19.36 7.93 6.75
CA GLU A 1134 19.93 9.04 5.99
C GLU A 1134 19.17 9.29 4.67
N ILE A 1135 18.79 8.25 3.91
CA ILE A 1135 17.97 8.40 2.69
C ILE A 1135 16.64 9.11 2.98
N ARG A 1136 16.00 8.80 4.11
CA ARG A 1136 14.72 9.41 4.54
C ARG A 1136 14.80 10.91 4.86
N LYS A 1137 15.99 11.50 4.92
CA LYS A 1137 16.17 12.95 5.04
C LYS A 1137 16.10 13.68 3.69
N SER A 1138 16.15 12.93 2.58
CA SER A 1138 16.20 13.50 1.24
C SER A 1138 14.91 14.24 0.89
N SER A 1139 15.06 15.44 0.37
CA SER A 1139 13.97 16.25 -0.21
C SER A 1139 14.41 16.80 -1.56
N MET A 1140 13.45 17.09 -2.44
CA MET A 1140 13.80 17.73 -3.72
C MET A 1140 14.39 19.13 -3.51
N ALA A 1141 13.99 19.83 -2.44
CA ALA A 1141 14.58 21.10 -2.03
C ALA A 1141 16.09 20.95 -1.75
N ARG A 1142 16.47 19.92 -0.97
CA ARG A 1142 17.87 19.65 -0.64
C ARG A 1142 18.70 19.29 -1.87
N ILE A 1143 18.18 18.44 -2.76
CA ILE A 1143 18.86 18.11 -4.03
C ILE A 1143 19.09 19.37 -4.86
N ILE A 1144 18.13 20.30 -4.92
CA ILE A 1144 18.32 21.58 -5.64
C ILE A 1144 19.39 22.43 -4.95
N CYS A 1145 19.35 22.60 -3.62
CA CYS A 1145 20.39 23.32 -2.88
C CYS A 1145 21.81 22.79 -3.12
N ASP A 1146 21.95 21.46 -3.18
CA ASP A 1146 23.25 20.81 -3.36
C ASP A 1146 23.83 20.97 -4.78
N ASN A 1147 22.98 21.30 -5.76
CA ASN A 1147 23.31 21.20 -7.17
C ASN A 1147 22.96 22.47 -7.98
N SER A 1148 22.44 23.53 -7.35
CA SER A 1148 22.10 24.81 -7.99
C SER A 1148 23.05 25.91 -7.51
N GLU A 1149 23.40 26.83 -8.40
CA GLU A 1149 24.20 28.02 -8.06
C GLU A 1149 23.32 29.19 -7.56
N TYR A 1150 22.00 29.16 -7.81
CA TYR A 1150 21.07 30.23 -7.43
C TYR A 1150 20.29 29.91 -6.15
N ALA A 1151 20.07 28.63 -5.83
CA ALA A 1151 19.28 28.23 -4.66
C ALA A 1151 20.05 28.47 -3.35
N ALA A 1152 19.90 29.67 -2.78
CA ALA A 1152 20.40 30.00 -1.45
C ALA A 1152 19.29 29.87 -0.37
N ASN A 1153 18.09 30.37 -0.70
CA ASN A 1153 16.89 30.22 0.11
C ASN A 1153 15.83 29.46 -0.70
N ILE A 1154 15.24 28.43 -0.12
CA ILE A 1154 14.27 27.58 -0.81
C ILE A 1154 13.20 27.08 0.15
N GLN A 1155 11.99 26.87 -0.35
CA GLN A 1155 10.92 26.27 0.43
C GLN A 1155 11.20 24.77 0.70
N PRO A 1156 10.85 24.24 1.89
CA PRO A 1156 11.08 22.83 2.23
C PRO A 1156 10.46 21.83 1.24
N ASN A 1157 9.27 22.12 0.71
CA ASN A 1157 8.62 21.33 -0.32
C ASN A 1157 8.43 22.15 -1.60
N VAL A 1158 9.26 21.86 -2.60
CA VAL A 1158 9.31 22.60 -3.86
C VAL A 1158 8.10 22.36 -4.77
N PHE A 1159 7.25 21.37 -4.48
CA PHE A 1159 6.00 21.13 -5.22
C PHE A 1159 4.86 22.03 -4.74
N LEU A 1160 5.02 22.65 -3.56
CA LEU A 1160 4.07 23.59 -2.98
C LEU A 1160 4.57 25.02 -3.19
N MET A 1161 3.65 25.95 -3.42
CA MET A 1161 3.96 27.37 -3.44
C MET A 1161 4.55 27.77 -2.08
N PRO A 1162 5.54 28.68 -2.04
CA PRO A 1162 6.03 29.21 -0.79
C PRO A 1162 4.92 29.97 -0.04
N ASP A 1163 4.88 29.83 1.28
CA ASP A 1163 3.94 30.51 2.17
C ASP A 1163 4.62 30.91 3.50
N ASP A 1164 4.01 31.80 4.29
CA ASP A 1164 4.67 32.37 5.47
C ASP A 1164 4.72 31.42 6.70
N LEU A 1165 4.05 30.27 6.68
CA LEU A 1165 3.83 29.43 7.87
C LEU A 1165 4.34 27.99 7.72
N THR A 1166 3.93 27.29 6.67
CA THR A 1166 4.13 25.83 6.53
C THR A 1166 5.17 25.46 5.48
N ASN A 1167 5.44 26.34 4.51
CA ASN A 1167 6.37 26.11 3.42
C ASN A 1167 7.20 27.37 3.11
N SER A 1168 7.66 28.05 4.16
CA SER A 1168 8.43 29.30 4.04
C SER A 1168 9.83 29.06 3.49
N PRO A 1169 10.32 29.86 2.52
CA PRO A 1169 11.70 29.79 2.08
C PRO A 1169 12.68 29.95 3.24
N MET A 1170 13.61 29.01 3.36
CA MET A 1170 14.64 29.01 4.41
C MET A 1170 16.02 28.77 3.80
N ALA A 1171 17.07 29.08 4.56
CA ALA A 1171 18.44 28.89 4.09
C ALA A 1171 18.72 27.39 3.84
N CYS A 1172 19.42 27.08 2.75
CA CYS A 1172 19.76 25.69 2.41
C CYS A 1172 20.50 24.95 3.54
N SER A 1173 21.24 25.65 4.39
CA SER A 1173 21.93 25.09 5.57
C SER A 1173 20.99 24.57 6.66
N GLU A 1174 19.73 24.99 6.66
CA GLU A 1174 18.72 24.55 7.65
C GLU A 1174 17.97 23.29 7.19
N LEU A 1175 18.05 22.94 5.92
CA LEU A 1175 17.46 21.71 5.40
C LEU A 1175 18.28 20.48 5.83
N PRO A 1176 17.63 19.38 6.24
CA PRO A 1176 18.33 18.14 6.58
C PRO A 1176 19.25 17.67 5.44
N GLU A 1177 20.52 17.46 5.76
CA GLU A 1177 21.50 16.88 4.83
C GLU A 1177 21.68 15.39 5.11
N MET A 1178 21.84 14.61 4.04
CA MET A 1178 22.13 13.19 4.12
C MET A 1178 23.60 12.97 4.45
N ASP A 1179 23.90 12.26 5.55
CA ASP A 1179 25.27 11.92 5.93
C ASP A 1179 25.80 10.73 5.12
N LEU A 1180 26.53 11.02 4.04
CA LEU A 1180 27.14 10.00 3.19
C LEU A 1180 28.29 9.22 3.88
N ASN A 1181 28.74 9.61 5.08
CA ASN A 1181 29.72 8.81 5.84
C ASN A 1181 29.18 7.41 6.19
N LYS A 1182 27.86 7.20 6.16
CA LYS A 1182 27.24 5.88 6.38
C LYS A 1182 27.51 4.87 5.25
N TRP A 1183 28.15 5.30 4.16
CA TRP A 1183 28.62 4.45 3.05
C TRP A 1183 30.14 4.26 3.03
N VAL A 1184 30.85 4.68 4.09
CA VAL A 1184 32.28 4.37 4.24
C VAL A 1184 32.44 2.88 4.53
N ASP A 1185 33.01 2.14 3.58
CA ASP A 1185 33.45 0.78 3.80
C ASP A 1185 34.68 0.82 4.70
N ARG A 1186 34.57 0.20 5.87
CA ARG A 1186 35.69 0.06 6.79
C ARG A 1186 36.01 -1.42 6.92
N ASP A 1187 37.30 -1.76 6.82
CA ASP A 1187 37.79 -3.11 7.21
C ASP A 1187 37.79 -3.29 8.74
N TYR A 1188 37.23 -2.33 9.47
CA TYR A 1188 37.12 -2.32 10.91
C TYR A 1188 35.90 -1.53 11.36
N CYS A 1189 35.37 -1.85 12.52
CA CYS A 1189 34.32 -1.10 13.17
C CYS A 1189 34.98 -0.27 14.27
N LEU A 1190 34.51 0.97 14.43
CA LEU A 1190 35.02 1.89 15.42
C LEU A 1190 33.96 2.02 16.51
N ILE A 1191 34.27 1.51 17.70
CA ILE A 1191 33.33 1.34 18.81
C ILE A 1191 34.02 1.92 20.04
N ASP A 1192 33.50 3.02 20.58
CA ASP A 1192 34.11 3.77 21.70
C ASP A 1192 35.62 4.01 21.50
N GLU A 1193 35.98 4.60 20.36
CA GLU A 1193 37.37 4.88 19.94
C GLU A 1193 38.26 3.65 19.72
N ARG A 1194 37.73 2.42 19.87
CA ARG A 1194 38.47 1.18 19.63
C ARG A 1194 38.20 0.63 18.25
N VAL A 1195 39.27 0.23 17.58
CA VAL A 1195 39.25 -0.41 16.27
C VAL A 1195 39.07 -1.93 16.44
N VAL A 1196 38.03 -2.49 15.80
CA VAL A 1196 37.74 -3.92 15.69
C VAL A 1196 37.77 -4.34 14.23
N SER A 1197 38.77 -5.11 13.80
CA SER A 1197 38.84 -5.59 12.41
C SER A 1197 37.63 -6.44 12.01
N ARG A 1198 37.21 -6.34 10.75
CA ARG A 1198 36.08 -7.08 10.18
C ARG A 1198 36.25 -8.59 10.36
N GLY A 1199 35.18 -9.27 10.79
CA GLY A 1199 35.17 -10.69 11.14
C GLY A 1199 35.83 -11.03 12.48
N ARG A 1200 36.36 -10.04 13.21
CA ARG A 1200 36.88 -10.24 14.57
C ARG A 1200 35.85 -9.75 15.58
N THR A 1201 35.79 -10.49 16.67
CA THR A 1201 35.10 -10.10 17.89
C THR A 1201 36.13 -9.53 18.85
N LYS A 1202 35.87 -8.34 19.38
CA LYS A 1202 36.71 -7.72 20.41
C LYS A 1202 35.86 -7.32 21.59
N ARG A 1203 36.39 -7.52 22.79
CA ARG A 1203 35.76 -7.09 24.03
C ARG A 1203 35.99 -5.58 24.19
N ILE A 1204 34.93 -4.79 24.07
CA ILE A 1204 34.98 -3.31 24.05
C ILE A 1204 34.92 -2.75 25.46
N THR A 1205 34.08 -3.33 26.29
CA THR A 1205 34.04 -3.08 27.74
C THR A 1205 34.14 -4.44 28.46
N PRO A 1206 34.45 -4.51 29.76
CA PRO A 1206 34.68 -5.79 30.43
C PRO A 1206 33.54 -6.81 30.27
N CYS A 1207 32.31 -6.37 29.98
CA CYS A 1207 31.12 -7.20 29.73
C CYS A 1207 30.42 -7.02 28.37
N VAL A 1208 31.02 -6.31 27.42
CA VAL A 1208 30.47 -6.21 26.05
C VAL A 1208 31.50 -6.64 25.04
N THR A 1209 31.11 -7.57 24.17
CA THR A 1209 31.89 -7.95 22.99
C THR A 1209 31.19 -7.50 21.75
N CYS A 1210 31.94 -6.88 20.85
CA CYS A 1210 31.43 -6.48 19.57
C CYS A 1210 32.16 -7.22 18.45
N THR A 1211 31.38 -7.79 17.55
CA THR A 1211 31.87 -8.37 16.31
C THR A 1211 31.71 -7.33 15.21
N CYS A 1212 32.80 -7.03 14.52
CA CYS A 1212 32.68 -6.17 13.35
C CYS A 1212 32.18 -6.99 12.15
N THR A 1213 30.98 -6.71 11.67
CA THR A 1213 30.37 -7.36 10.49
C THR A 1213 30.44 -6.44 9.27
N LEU A 1214 29.97 -6.94 8.13
CA LEU A 1214 29.77 -6.14 6.91
C LEU A 1214 28.69 -5.06 7.08
N GLU A 1215 27.77 -5.23 8.03
CA GLU A 1215 26.66 -4.29 8.29
C GLU A 1215 27.00 -3.26 9.39
N GLY A 1216 28.13 -3.42 10.09
CA GLY A 1216 28.58 -2.55 11.18
C GLY A 1216 29.05 -3.32 12.41
N ALA A 1217 29.18 -2.65 13.55
CA ALA A 1217 29.50 -3.29 14.81
C ALA A 1217 28.25 -3.98 15.39
N GLU A 1218 28.27 -5.31 15.45
CA GLU A 1218 27.28 -6.07 16.21
C GLU A 1218 27.80 -6.32 17.63
N CYS A 1219 27.29 -5.54 18.57
CA CYS A 1219 27.64 -5.65 19.98
C CYS A 1219 26.66 -6.55 20.73
N HIS A 1220 27.21 -7.50 21.47
CA HIS A 1220 26.48 -8.37 22.36
C HIS A 1220 27.06 -8.28 23.77
N SER A 1221 26.19 -8.23 24.77
CA SER A 1221 26.59 -8.44 26.15
C SER A 1221 27.05 -9.88 26.32
N ILE A 1222 28.13 -10.07 27.06
CA ILE A 1222 28.58 -11.41 27.47
C ILE A 1222 28.02 -11.73 28.86
N THR A 1223 27.76 -13.01 29.08
CA THR A 1223 27.40 -13.54 30.40
C THR A 1223 28.66 -13.73 31.23
N VAL A 1224 28.67 -13.24 32.47
CA VAL A 1224 29.80 -13.34 33.40
C VAL A 1224 29.47 -14.38 34.47
N ASP A 1225 30.18 -15.51 34.43
CA ASP A 1225 29.94 -16.60 35.39
C ASP A 1225 30.69 -16.40 36.74
N ASP A 1226 31.79 -15.63 36.75
CA ASP A 1226 32.55 -15.29 37.97
C ASP A 1226 33.25 -13.92 37.83
N CYS A 1227 32.84 -12.93 38.62
CA CYS A 1227 33.43 -11.58 38.53
C CYS A 1227 34.79 -11.45 39.21
N SER A 1228 35.18 -12.40 40.06
CA SER A 1228 36.55 -12.48 40.62
C SER A 1228 37.59 -12.72 39.53
N ARG A 1229 37.17 -13.34 38.42
CA ARG A 1229 38.01 -13.58 37.24
C ARG A 1229 38.16 -12.32 36.38
N LEU A 1230 37.10 -11.50 36.26
CA LEU A 1230 37.17 -10.21 35.57
C LEU A 1230 38.14 -9.23 36.24
N LEU A 1231 38.21 -9.24 37.57
CA LEU A 1231 39.14 -8.42 38.36
C LEU A 1231 40.63 -8.78 38.16
N ARG A 1232 40.93 -9.93 37.54
CA ARG A 1232 42.31 -10.29 37.16
C ARG A 1232 42.74 -9.62 35.85
N ASP A 1233 41.78 -9.35 34.98
CA ASP A 1233 42.02 -8.87 33.61
C ASP A 1233 41.64 -7.38 33.43
N PHE A 1234 40.83 -6.80 34.34
CA PHE A 1234 40.32 -5.43 34.28
C PHE A 1234 40.31 -4.76 35.67
N SER A 1235 40.51 -3.43 35.72
CA SER A 1235 40.49 -2.69 36.99
C SER A 1235 39.08 -2.56 37.57
N LEU A 1236 38.98 -2.39 38.89
CA LEU A 1236 37.69 -2.17 39.58
C LEU A 1236 36.92 -0.97 38.98
N SER A 1237 37.63 0.11 38.64
CA SER A 1237 37.06 1.30 37.99
C SER A 1237 36.48 0.98 36.60
N ASP A 1238 37.17 0.16 35.80
CA ASP A 1238 36.69 -0.17 34.45
C ASP A 1238 35.46 -1.07 34.47
N ILE A 1239 35.38 -1.99 35.45
CA ILE A 1239 34.21 -2.83 35.69
C ILE A 1239 33.03 -1.99 36.20
N GLN A 1240 33.29 -0.97 37.04
CA GLN A 1240 32.25 -0.06 37.54
C GLN A 1240 31.70 0.91 36.48
N LYS A 1241 32.50 1.26 35.46
CA LYS A 1241 32.07 2.13 34.36
C LYS A 1241 31.27 1.41 33.28
N ASP A 1242 31.30 0.07 33.25
CA ASP A 1242 30.54 -0.75 32.31
C ASP A 1242 29.17 -1.14 32.91
N PRO A 1243 28.04 -0.62 32.38
CA PRO A 1243 26.71 -0.86 32.95
C PRO A 1243 26.32 -2.35 32.95
N VAL A 1244 26.76 -3.10 31.95
CA VAL A 1244 26.45 -4.53 31.79
C VAL A 1244 27.19 -5.35 32.85
N CYS A 1245 28.46 -5.00 33.12
CA CYS A 1245 29.23 -5.59 34.21
C CYS A 1245 28.72 -5.19 35.59
N LEU A 1246 28.31 -3.93 35.76
CA LEU A 1246 27.82 -3.44 37.04
C LEU A 1246 26.54 -4.18 37.47
N ILE A 1247 25.68 -4.53 36.51
CA ILE A 1247 24.49 -5.36 36.74
C ILE A 1247 24.90 -6.79 37.11
N GLN A 1248 25.76 -7.43 36.31
CA GLN A 1248 26.13 -8.85 36.49
C GLN A 1248 27.05 -9.11 37.71
N CYS A 1249 27.86 -8.13 38.11
CA CYS A 1249 28.86 -8.24 39.19
C CYS A 1249 28.52 -7.47 40.46
N SER A 1250 27.28 -6.96 40.55
CA SER A 1250 26.81 -6.09 41.64
C SER A 1250 27.02 -6.64 43.05
N GLN A 1251 26.95 -7.96 43.26
CA GLN A 1251 27.14 -8.57 44.59
C GLN A 1251 28.60 -8.64 45.04
N GLN A 1252 29.54 -8.90 44.12
CA GLN A 1252 30.98 -8.96 44.42
C GLN A 1252 31.61 -7.57 44.51
N LEU A 1253 31.16 -6.61 43.70
CA LEU A 1253 31.56 -5.19 43.79
C LEU A 1253 31.10 -4.50 45.09
N LYS A 1254 30.11 -5.04 45.80
CA LYS A 1254 29.67 -4.56 47.13
C LYS A 1254 30.53 -5.07 48.29
N ARG A 1255 31.38 -6.07 48.06
CA ARG A 1255 32.25 -6.69 49.08
C ARG A 1255 33.70 -6.22 49.01
N LEU A 1256 34.08 -5.53 47.93
CA LEU A 1256 35.34 -4.83 47.71
C LEU A 1256 35.11 -3.33 47.93
#